data_AF-A0A4P1KEC5-F1
#
_entry.id   AF-A0A4P1KEC5-F1
#
_cell.length_a   1.000
_cell.length_b   1.000
_cell.length_c   1.000
_cell.angle_alpha   90.00
_cell.angle_beta   90.00
_cell.angle_gamma   90.00
#
_symmetry.space_group_name_H-M   'P 1'
#
loop_
_entity.id
_entity.type
_entity.pdbx_description
1 polymer ?
#
loop_
_entity_poly.entity_id
_entity_poly.type
_entity_poly.pdbx_seq_one_letter_code
_entity_poly.pdbx_strand_id
1 'polypeptide(L)'
;MVIRRQKVAEVQKAPAANDNLPITTPPPAAPTARLVKGECVAFMDSMVAGSVDLVVTSPPYLNIGMPYGDTFASIEDYIEFSRRWITAAARMLKPGGAMWINVGMHKAGPNSRVPITYYLFPLIAGTGLTFVQEIVWDRRAQQNTTQRFSTRSERWLYLVKPGVLKGGRGRPKTITPTFNLDDVRRPSTSADKRNNPAGANPADIWAFTQVHGTAKERTSHPCPFPQAMIERIVLACSNPGDVVLDPFGGSGTTGAAAVEHGRSAVLIEREPTYWPIIEKRLGLQEDAVRLLLGESLARMGEIADQSVDLIAADLPYGCTRAAWDEIIPMAALWAEYRRILKPTGTIVLTSAGLFSAKLMMAAPDLYKHSLVWEKTRASRFVHAKSQVLMQHEDVLVFSKGGIGNRASNPMTYNPQGLVELAEPRMSRNGGMGSALYQTHPYRSDSDRRQTHTNYPRSVLRFPSVSKGIHPTQKPVELFDWIVRTYSNPGDVVLDNTMGSGTTGCAAVAAGRKFIGIERDPEFFEIAKQRIEAVMPVLLLDAASAARDDFEGAGMTSPANDDIGREIPSSDVTGATVINGDSLTEMKEMADGSVDIIVTSPPYNLGEGQGGFPTKNGNWRRAKLRDGYDGHNDAMPYADYVEWQKEFLRECWRLIPEDGAIFYQHKNRVQKGVLRTPHDLNPGLPLRQIIVWDRGSGMNFNSAFATPSHEVIYVFAKPKFRFRDKHGLKDVIKLLPDRDNPHPAPFPVELPRMIIAATKAKTVLDPFCGSGSTGVAALMEGRRFVGIDQSADYCAMTKRRLTATPMERAARSLADIHSRFEPANLAA
;
A
#
# COMPACT_ATOMS: atom_id res chain seq x y z
N MET A 1 15.97 71.67 57.78
CA MET A 1 14.94 71.14 56.87
C MET A 1 15.20 69.65 56.68
N VAL A 2 14.70 68.85 57.61
CA VAL A 2 14.76 67.37 57.63
C VAL A 2 13.31 66.94 57.56
N ILE A 3 12.97 65.98 56.70
CA ILE A 3 11.98 64.92 56.98
C ILE A 3 12.15 63.84 55.90
N ARG A 4 12.54 62.65 56.38
CA ARG A 4 12.44 61.34 55.71
C ARG A 4 10.99 61.05 55.32
N ARG A 5 10.76 60.35 54.21
CA ARG A 5 9.57 59.49 54.07
C ARG A 5 9.95 58.08 53.64
N GLN A 6 9.83 57.17 54.60
CA GLN A 6 9.66 55.74 54.42
C GLN A 6 8.16 55.41 54.34
N LYS A 7 7.87 54.39 53.50
CA LYS A 7 6.80 53.37 53.50
C LYS A 7 5.32 53.79 53.52
N VAL A 8 4.59 53.27 52.53
CA VAL A 8 3.25 52.70 52.73
C VAL A 8 3.22 51.31 52.09
N ALA A 9 2.55 50.39 52.79
CA ALA A 9 2.51 48.94 52.66
C ALA A 9 1.91 48.40 51.36
N GLU A 10 2.35 47.21 50.99
CA GLU A 10 1.73 46.30 50.03
C GLU A 10 0.26 46.00 50.40
N VAL A 11 -0.63 46.12 49.42
CA VAL A 11 -1.93 45.44 49.40
C VAL A 11 -1.98 44.64 48.10
N GLN A 12 -2.13 43.33 48.25
CA GLN A 12 -2.09 42.32 47.20
C GLN A 12 -3.13 42.58 46.10
N LYS A 13 -2.66 42.71 44.85
CA LYS A 13 -3.47 42.39 43.67
C LYS A 13 -3.27 40.92 43.35
N ALA A 14 -4.37 40.19 43.27
CA ALA A 14 -4.40 38.79 42.85
C ALA A 14 -3.59 38.59 41.56
N PRO A 15 -2.82 37.49 41.44
CA PRO A 15 -2.14 37.18 40.19
C PRO A 15 -3.20 37.07 39.09
N ALA A 16 -2.96 37.79 37.99
CA ALA A 16 -3.66 37.54 36.74
C ALA A 16 -3.55 36.05 36.44
N ALA A 17 -4.68 35.44 36.06
CA ALA A 17 -4.75 34.04 35.70
C ALA A 17 -3.60 33.69 34.76
N ASN A 18 -2.88 32.64 35.13
CA ASN A 18 -1.76 32.12 34.39
C ASN A 18 -2.29 31.59 33.05
N ASP A 19 -2.16 32.34 31.97
CA ASP A 19 -2.51 31.93 30.59
C ASP A 19 -1.59 30.81 30.05
N ASN A 20 -0.78 30.19 30.91
CA ASN A 20 -0.07 28.93 30.63
C ASN A 20 -0.89 27.71 31.10
N LEU A 21 -2.14 27.61 30.64
CA LEU A 21 -2.69 26.27 30.46
C LEU A 21 -2.03 25.70 29.20
N PRO A 22 -1.43 24.49 29.25
CA PRO A 22 -1.01 23.82 28.03
C PRO A 22 -2.23 23.78 27.11
N ILE A 23 -2.11 24.38 25.93
CA ILE A 23 -3.02 24.06 24.83
C ILE A 23 -2.78 22.58 24.59
N THR A 24 -3.55 21.73 25.24
CA THR A 24 -3.66 20.33 24.90
C THR A 24 -4.24 20.36 23.50
N THR A 25 -3.37 20.27 22.48
CA THR A 25 -3.79 19.84 21.16
C THR A 25 -4.69 18.63 21.39
N PRO A 26 -5.94 18.63 20.88
CA PRO A 26 -6.78 17.46 20.97
C PRO A 26 -5.96 16.27 20.49
N PRO A 27 -6.02 15.10 21.18
CA PRO A 27 -5.28 13.93 20.74
C PRO A 27 -5.53 13.74 19.24
N PRO A 28 -4.49 13.48 18.43
CA PRO A 28 -4.68 13.26 17.01
C PRO A 28 -5.79 12.23 16.84
N ALA A 29 -6.75 12.53 15.95
CA ALA A 29 -7.86 11.63 15.68
C ALA A 29 -7.31 10.22 15.47
N ALA A 30 -7.98 9.21 16.01
CA ALA A 30 -7.54 7.83 15.88
C ALA A 30 -7.23 7.53 14.40
N PRO A 31 -6.10 6.88 14.08
CA PRO A 31 -5.74 6.57 12.71
C PRO A 31 -6.89 5.80 12.04
N THR A 32 -7.35 6.28 10.90
CA THR A 32 -8.44 5.65 10.15
C THR A 32 -7.93 5.10 8.83
N ALA A 33 -8.45 3.95 8.42
CA ALA A 33 -8.33 3.48 7.06
C ALA A 33 -9.66 3.69 6.32
N ARG A 34 -9.57 4.06 5.05
CA ARG A 34 -10.71 4.14 4.14
C ARG A 34 -10.41 3.36 2.86
N LEU A 35 -11.32 2.47 2.50
CA LEU A 35 -11.35 1.85 1.17
C LEU A 35 -12.25 2.69 0.25
N VAL A 36 -11.75 2.97 -0.94
CA VAL A 36 -12.48 3.60 -2.03
C VAL A 36 -12.60 2.59 -3.17
N LYS A 37 -13.84 2.22 -3.49
CA LYS A 37 -14.18 1.21 -4.50
C LYS A 37 -14.31 1.91 -5.86
N GLY A 38 -13.31 1.81 -6.74
CA GLY A 38 -13.37 2.45 -8.06
C GLY A 38 -12.03 2.76 -8.72
N GLU A 39 -12.08 3.55 -9.79
CA GLU A 39 -10.90 3.94 -10.58
C GLU A 39 -10.10 5.07 -9.88
N CYS A 40 -8.78 4.90 -9.83
CA CYS A 40 -7.89 5.73 -9.03
C CYS A 40 -7.78 7.19 -9.51
N VAL A 41 -7.68 7.43 -10.83
CA VAL A 41 -7.55 8.78 -11.39
C VAL A 41 -8.83 9.56 -11.16
N ALA A 42 -9.99 8.98 -11.47
CA ALA A 42 -11.29 9.61 -11.28
C ALA A 42 -11.53 10.01 -9.82
N PHE A 43 -11.17 9.16 -8.85
CA PHE A 43 -11.31 9.51 -7.45
C PHE A 43 -10.31 10.58 -7.01
N MET A 44 -9.03 10.45 -7.38
CA MET A 44 -8.04 11.47 -7.07
C MET A 44 -8.43 12.83 -7.68
N ASP A 45 -9.02 12.86 -8.87
CA ASP A 45 -9.55 14.08 -9.52
C ASP A 45 -10.65 14.77 -8.73
N SER A 46 -11.44 14.02 -7.96
CA SER A 46 -12.42 14.57 -7.02
C SER A 46 -11.82 15.07 -5.70
N MET A 47 -10.58 14.69 -5.38
CA MET A 47 -9.93 15.06 -4.12
C MET A 47 -9.29 16.46 -4.17
N VAL A 48 -9.24 17.09 -2.99
CA VAL A 48 -8.52 18.35 -2.77
C VAL A 48 -7.02 18.13 -2.97
N ALA A 49 -6.38 18.99 -3.77
CA ALA A 49 -4.93 18.96 -3.99
C ALA A 49 -4.15 19.23 -2.70
N GLY A 50 -2.97 18.61 -2.53
CA GLY A 50 -2.15 18.80 -1.33
C GLY A 50 -2.80 18.26 -0.05
N SER A 51 -3.56 17.17 -0.14
CA SER A 51 -4.27 16.56 0.99
C SER A 51 -3.55 15.36 1.61
N VAL A 52 -2.54 14.78 0.93
CA VAL A 52 -1.83 13.57 1.41
C VAL A 52 -0.34 13.83 1.62
N ASP A 53 0.26 13.13 2.56
CA ASP A 53 1.66 13.32 2.97
C ASP A 53 2.58 12.33 2.26
N LEU A 54 2.10 11.11 2.05
CA LEU A 54 2.86 10.01 1.48
C LEU A 54 2.00 9.23 0.48
N VAL A 55 2.55 8.95 -0.70
CA VAL A 55 1.99 7.98 -1.64
C VAL A 55 2.92 6.76 -1.65
N VAL A 56 2.39 5.57 -1.36
CA VAL A 56 3.13 4.31 -1.52
C VAL A 56 2.28 3.38 -2.35
N THR A 57 2.81 2.91 -3.47
CA THR A 57 2.01 2.08 -4.35
C THR A 57 2.83 1.19 -5.27
N SER A 58 2.15 0.23 -5.84
CA SER A 58 2.61 -0.57 -6.97
C SER A 58 1.47 -0.69 -7.99
N PRO A 59 1.54 0.02 -9.12
CA PRO A 59 0.57 -0.18 -10.18
C PRO A 59 0.60 -1.64 -10.69
N PRO A 60 -0.45 -2.09 -11.40
CA PRO A 60 -0.40 -3.36 -12.12
C PRO A 60 0.81 -3.38 -13.06
N TYR A 61 1.48 -4.53 -13.19
CA TYR A 61 2.68 -4.65 -14.02
C TYR A 61 2.32 -5.01 -15.46
N LEU A 62 3.00 -4.39 -16.43
CA LEU A 62 2.87 -4.67 -17.85
C LEU A 62 3.08 -6.16 -18.17
N ASN A 63 2.05 -6.82 -18.73
CA ASN A 63 2.13 -8.11 -19.43
C ASN A 63 2.88 -9.24 -18.73
N ILE A 64 2.72 -9.37 -17.40
CA ILE A 64 3.30 -10.47 -16.63
C ILE A 64 2.38 -11.70 -16.51
N GLY A 65 1.24 -11.71 -17.19
CA GLY A 65 0.30 -12.85 -17.21
C GLY A 65 -0.43 -13.09 -15.89
N MET A 66 -0.42 -12.10 -14.98
CA MET A 66 -1.14 -12.15 -13.71
C MET A 66 -2.50 -11.45 -13.85
N PRO A 67 -3.57 -11.97 -13.23
CA PRO A 67 -4.92 -11.42 -13.38
C PRO A 67 -5.11 -10.17 -12.49
N TYR A 68 -4.52 -9.05 -12.89
CA TYR A 68 -4.70 -7.76 -12.21
C TYR A 68 -5.93 -6.97 -12.71
N GLY A 69 -6.71 -7.50 -13.65
CA GLY A 69 -7.83 -6.81 -14.29
C GLY A 69 -7.42 -5.93 -15.48
N ASP A 70 -6.23 -5.32 -15.44
CA ASP A 70 -5.68 -4.52 -16.55
C ASP A 70 -4.79 -5.34 -17.50
N THR A 71 -4.99 -5.15 -18.80
CA THR A 71 -4.12 -5.66 -19.86
C THR A 71 -3.65 -4.51 -20.73
N PHE A 72 -2.37 -4.52 -21.11
CA PHE A 72 -1.73 -3.45 -21.86
C PHE A 72 -1.20 -4.03 -23.18
N ALA A 73 -1.54 -3.43 -24.32
CA ALA A 73 -1.07 -3.97 -25.59
C ALA A 73 0.43 -3.70 -25.81
N SER A 74 0.95 -2.59 -25.28
CA SER A 74 2.32 -2.14 -25.47
C SER A 74 2.91 -1.45 -24.24
N ILE A 75 4.23 -1.21 -24.24
CA ILE A 75 4.89 -0.42 -23.19
C ILE A 75 4.46 1.05 -23.28
N GLU A 76 4.14 1.55 -24.47
CA GLU A 76 3.62 2.90 -24.70
C GLU A 76 2.27 3.11 -24.01
N ASP A 77 1.35 2.13 -24.09
CA ASP A 77 0.06 2.18 -23.37
C ASP A 77 0.26 2.22 -21.86
N TYR A 78 1.24 1.45 -21.36
CA TYR A 78 1.58 1.42 -19.95
C TYR A 78 2.18 2.75 -19.46
N ILE A 79 3.00 3.39 -20.30
CA ILE A 79 3.55 4.73 -20.05
C ILE A 79 2.43 5.76 -19.99
N GLU A 80 1.45 5.71 -20.90
CA GLU A 80 0.28 6.61 -20.88
C GLU A 80 -0.58 6.43 -19.64
N PHE A 81 -0.94 5.19 -19.33
CA PHE A 81 -1.62 4.83 -18.10
C PHE A 81 -0.87 5.38 -16.87
N SER A 82 0.44 5.18 -16.85
CA SER A 82 1.29 5.62 -15.74
C SER A 82 1.36 7.13 -15.62
N ARG A 83 1.45 7.85 -16.74
CA ARG A 83 1.47 9.32 -16.75
C ARG A 83 0.23 9.90 -16.07
N ARG A 84 -0.95 9.34 -16.35
CA ARG A 84 -2.23 9.82 -15.81
C ARG A 84 -2.27 9.69 -14.28
N TRP A 85 -2.02 8.51 -13.73
CA TRP A 85 -2.10 8.30 -12.29
C TRP A 85 -0.94 8.95 -11.54
N ILE A 86 0.28 8.98 -12.09
CA ILE A 86 1.44 9.67 -11.48
C ILE A 86 1.16 11.17 -11.37
N THR A 87 0.57 11.78 -12.41
CA THR A 87 0.22 13.20 -12.40
C THR A 87 -0.86 13.51 -11.36
N ALA A 88 -1.90 12.67 -11.28
CA ALA A 88 -2.95 12.81 -10.28
C ALA A 88 -2.41 12.65 -8.84
N ALA A 89 -1.58 11.63 -8.59
CA ALA A 89 -0.95 11.40 -7.29
C ALA A 89 0.02 12.53 -6.89
N ALA A 90 0.81 13.06 -7.84
CA ALA A 90 1.69 14.21 -7.61
C ALA A 90 0.90 15.46 -7.18
N ARG A 91 -0.31 15.67 -7.73
CA ARG A 91 -1.22 16.76 -7.32
C ARG A 91 -1.70 16.59 -5.87
N MET A 92 -1.96 15.36 -5.44
CA MET A 92 -2.43 15.05 -4.08
C MET A 92 -1.39 15.34 -3.00
N LEU A 93 -0.11 15.15 -3.30
CA LEU A 93 0.95 15.34 -2.31
C LEU A 93 1.04 16.77 -1.79
N LYS A 94 1.20 16.92 -0.47
CA LYS A 94 1.60 18.17 0.17
C LYS A 94 3.02 18.56 -0.24
N PRO A 95 3.35 19.87 -0.25
CA PRO A 95 4.74 20.30 -0.30
C PRO A 95 5.56 19.66 0.85
N GLY A 96 6.65 18.97 0.52
CA GLY A 96 7.44 18.16 1.46
C GLY A 96 7.06 16.67 1.52
N GLY A 97 5.94 16.28 0.90
CA GLY A 97 5.50 14.89 0.84
C GLY A 97 6.32 14.02 -0.13
N ALA A 98 6.16 12.71 -0.02
CA ALA A 98 6.92 11.71 -0.78
C ALA A 98 6.02 10.78 -1.60
N MET A 99 6.53 10.29 -2.73
CA MET A 99 5.90 9.22 -3.52
C MET A 99 6.89 8.08 -3.75
N TRP A 100 6.41 6.87 -3.50
CA TRP A 100 7.13 5.62 -3.67
C TRP A 100 6.38 4.74 -4.66
N ILE A 101 7.05 4.40 -5.77
CA ILE A 101 6.48 3.59 -6.85
C ILE A 101 7.30 2.32 -7.00
N ASN A 102 6.69 1.16 -6.77
CA ASN A 102 7.29 -0.12 -7.11
C ASN A 102 6.83 -0.61 -8.46
N VAL A 103 7.79 -1.00 -9.31
CA VAL A 103 7.50 -1.68 -10.56
C VAL A 103 8.51 -2.79 -10.85
N GLY A 104 8.03 -3.80 -11.58
CA GLY A 104 8.82 -4.94 -11.98
C GLY A 104 9.69 -4.69 -13.21
N MET A 105 9.92 -5.76 -13.96
CA MET A 105 10.76 -5.76 -15.17
C MET A 105 9.90 -5.93 -16.42
N HIS A 106 10.13 -5.10 -17.43
CA HIS A 106 9.58 -5.27 -18.77
C HIS A 106 10.35 -6.36 -19.53
N LYS A 107 9.62 -7.33 -20.06
CA LYS A 107 10.11 -8.31 -21.05
C LYS A 107 10.21 -7.66 -22.45
N ALA A 108 11.24 -6.88 -22.69
CA ALA A 108 11.48 -6.22 -23.99
C ALA A 108 11.83 -7.21 -25.13
N GLY A 109 12.09 -8.48 -24.81
CA GLY A 109 12.36 -9.54 -25.78
C GLY A 109 12.45 -10.91 -25.11
N PRO A 110 12.66 -12.01 -25.87
CA PRO A 110 12.70 -13.38 -25.33
C PRO A 110 13.64 -13.51 -24.13
N ASN A 111 14.83 -12.92 -24.25
CA ASN A 111 15.87 -12.96 -23.22
C ASN A 111 16.15 -11.59 -22.57
N SER A 112 15.47 -10.52 -22.98
CA SER A 112 15.71 -9.16 -22.49
C SER A 112 14.83 -8.80 -21.29
N ARG A 113 15.42 -8.23 -20.24
CA ARG A 113 14.71 -7.69 -19.07
C ARG A 113 15.20 -6.29 -18.75
N VAL A 114 14.28 -5.33 -18.77
CA VAL A 114 14.55 -3.90 -18.51
C VAL A 114 13.68 -3.44 -17.34
N PRO A 115 14.23 -2.76 -16.32
CA PRO A 115 13.42 -2.18 -15.24
C PRO A 115 12.35 -1.23 -15.78
N ILE A 116 11.11 -1.38 -15.34
CA ILE A 116 10.01 -0.49 -15.76
C ILE A 116 10.27 0.95 -15.31
N THR A 117 11.00 1.13 -14.19
CA THR A 117 11.37 2.44 -13.64
C THR A 117 12.06 3.35 -14.65
N TYR A 118 12.81 2.80 -15.62
CA TYR A 118 13.53 3.60 -16.60
C TYR A 118 12.60 4.20 -17.65
N TYR A 119 11.46 3.57 -17.92
CA TYR A 119 10.40 4.14 -18.77
C TYR A 119 9.53 5.17 -18.03
N LEU A 120 9.41 5.03 -16.70
CA LEU A 120 8.64 5.97 -15.88
C LEU A 120 9.43 7.23 -15.53
N PHE A 121 10.76 7.15 -15.47
CA PHE A 121 11.60 8.27 -15.07
C PHE A 121 11.37 9.55 -15.89
N PRO A 122 11.30 9.51 -17.24
CA PRO A 122 11.00 10.69 -18.04
C PRO A 122 9.64 11.35 -17.71
N LEU A 123 8.68 10.58 -17.18
CA LEU A 123 7.36 11.09 -16.79
C LEU A 123 7.40 11.96 -15.53
N ILE A 124 8.47 11.89 -14.74
CA ILE A 124 8.64 12.72 -13.55
C ILE A 124 8.76 14.20 -13.96
N ALA A 125 9.39 14.47 -15.12
CA ALA A 125 9.47 15.81 -15.68
C ALA A 125 8.05 16.36 -15.94
N GLY A 126 7.74 17.54 -15.39
CA GLY A 126 6.43 18.18 -15.52
C GLY A 126 5.42 17.87 -14.41
N THR A 127 5.68 16.88 -13.56
CA THR A 127 4.80 16.57 -12.40
C THR A 127 5.03 17.49 -11.20
N GLY A 128 6.12 18.25 -11.22
CA GLY A 128 6.59 19.04 -10.07
C GLY A 128 7.29 18.22 -9.00
N LEU A 129 7.51 16.91 -9.22
CA LEU A 129 8.27 16.05 -8.32
C LEU A 129 9.77 16.08 -8.62
N THR A 130 10.57 15.77 -7.61
CA THR A 130 12.02 15.61 -7.72
C THR A 130 12.38 14.16 -7.40
N PHE A 131 13.19 13.55 -8.25
CA PHE A 131 13.77 12.25 -7.97
C PHE A 131 14.83 12.33 -6.88
N VAL A 132 14.71 11.46 -5.88
CA VAL A 132 15.70 11.33 -4.81
C VAL A 132 16.62 10.16 -5.09
N GLN A 133 16.05 8.95 -5.22
CA GLN A 133 16.84 7.72 -5.33
C GLN A 133 16.02 6.57 -5.92
N GLU A 134 16.70 5.60 -6.52
CA GLU A 134 16.14 4.29 -6.82
C GLU A 134 16.59 3.30 -5.75
N ILE A 135 15.66 2.58 -5.14
CA ILE A 135 15.94 1.52 -4.16
C ILE A 135 15.78 0.16 -4.85
N VAL A 136 16.74 -0.73 -4.65
CA VAL A 136 16.71 -2.10 -5.14
C VAL A 136 16.10 -3.00 -4.07
N TRP A 137 14.97 -3.62 -4.37
CA TRP A 137 14.39 -4.65 -3.53
C TRP A 137 14.93 -6.03 -3.95
N ASP A 138 15.78 -6.64 -3.11
CA ASP A 138 16.19 -8.04 -3.25
C ASP A 138 15.13 -8.96 -2.61
N ARG A 139 14.35 -9.63 -3.45
CA ARG A 139 13.18 -10.44 -3.07
C ARG A 139 13.52 -11.78 -2.43
N ARG A 140 14.79 -12.21 -2.48
CA ARG A 140 15.28 -13.52 -2.01
C ARG A 140 14.52 -14.77 -2.53
N ALA A 141 13.64 -14.62 -3.51
CA ALA A 141 12.78 -15.69 -4.06
C ALA A 141 13.59 -16.77 -4.82
N GLN A 142 12.95 -17.86 -5.26
CA GLN A 142 13.57 -18.97 -6.03
C GLN A 142 12.85 -19.22 -7.37
N GLN A 143 13.57 -19.02 -8.48
CA GLN A 143 13.20 -19.13 -9.90
C GLN A 143 14.51 -19.16 -10.68
N ASN A 144 14.85 -20.30 -11.29
CA ASN A 144 16.11 -20.45 -12.01
C ASN A 144 15.90 -20.21 -13.50
N THR A 145 16.91 -19.67 -14.16
CA THR A 145 16.96 -19.53 -15.61
C THR A 145 18.37 -19.81 -16.10
N THR A 146 18.49 -20.33 -17.32
CA THR A 146 19.77 -20.72 -17.93
C THR A 146 20.26 -19.73 -18.98
N GLN A 147 19.42 -18.75 -19.34
CA GLN A 147 19.66 -17.84 -20.47
C GLN A 147 20.05 -16.42 -20.03
N ARG A 148 20.06 -16.18 -18.72
CA ARG A 148 20.29 -14.90 -18.05
C ARG A 148 20.52 -15.14 -16.55
N PHE A 149 20.86 -14.09 -15.81
CA PHE A 149 20.90 -14.18 -14.35
C PHE A 149 19.48 -14.24 -13.81
N SER A 150 19.27 -15.07 -12.78
CA SER A 150 17.94 -15.23 -12.18
C SER A 150 17.47 -13.91 -11.57
N THR A 151 16.35 -13.36 -12.05
CA THR A 151 15.83 -12.08 -11.55
C THR A 151 15.29 -12.24 -10.13
N ARG A 152 15.95 -11.57 -9.18
CA ARG A 152 15.58 -11.45 -7.76
C ARG A 152 15.30 -10.03 -7.36
N SER A 153 15.68 -9.06 -8.20
CA SER A 153 15.49 -7.65 -7.90
C SER A 153 14.19 -7.09 -8.46
N GLU A 154 13.59 -6.17 -7.73
CA GLU A 154 12.61 -5.17 -8.20
C GLU A 154 13.10 -3.76 -7.82
N ARG A 155 12.48 -2.72 -8.38
CA ARG A 155 12.92 -1.33 -8.18
C ARG A 155 11.81 -0.50 -7.57
N TRP A 156 12.20 0.40 -6.67
CA TRP A 156 11.37 1.44 -6.11
C TRP A 156 11.91 2.80 -6.55
N LEU A 157 11.04 3.64 -7.11
CA LEU A 157 11.34 5.06 -7.33
C LEU A 157 10.93 5.84 -6.09
N TYR A 158 11.89 6.52 -5.47
CA TYR A 158 11.64 7.46 -4.38
C TYR A 158 11.68 8.90 -4.90
N LEU A 159 10.51 9.55 -4.83
CA LEU A 159 10.25 10.90 -5.33
C LEU A 159 9.76 11.78 -4.19
N VAL A 160 10.04 13.08 -4.26
CA VAL A 160 9.57 14.07 -3.28
C VAL A 160 8.95 15.27 -3.97
N LYS A 161 7.95 15.89 -3.34
CA LYS A 161 7.38 17.15 -3.80
C LYS A 161 8.10 18.31 -3.11
N PRO A 162 8.91 19.12 -3.83
CA PRO A 162 9.55 20.28 -3.25
C PRO A 162 8.50 21.30 -2.79
N GLY A 163 8.85 22.10 -1.80
CA GLY A 163 7.98 23.14 -1.26
C GLY A 163 8.76 24.38 -0.83
N VAL A 164 8.11 25.53 -0.83
CA VAL A 164 8.67 26.79 -0.34
C VAL A 164 7.61 27.52 0.48
N LEU A 165 7.97 27.91 1.71
CA LEU A 165 7.14 28.75 2.60
C LEU A 165 7.70 30.17 2.65
N LYS A 166 6.86 31.16 2.99
CA LYS A 166 7.34 32.49 3.39
C LYS A 166 7.92 32.39 4.81
N GLY A 167 9.24 32.50 4.94
CA GLY A 167 9.93 32.59 6.22
C GLY A 167 9.81 33.97 6.87
N GLY A 168 10.35 34.09 8.09
CA GLY A 168 10.43 35.37 8.79
C GLY A 168 11.14 36.44 7.95
N ARG A 169 10.60 37.68 7.97
CA ARG A 169 11.02 38.82 7.12
C ARG A 169 10.83 38.62 5.60
N GLY A 170 9.94 37.72 5.18
CA GLY A 170 9.56 37.57 3.76
C GLY A 170 10.56 36.80 2.90
N ARG A 171 11.56 36.14 3.50
CA ARG A 171 12.52 35.30 2.77
C ARG A 171 11.94 33.91 2.50
N PRO A 172 12.10 33.34 1.30
CA PRO A 172 11.64 31.97 1.01
C PRO A 172 12.40 30.96 1.87
N LYS A 173 11.68 30.04 2.53
CA LYS A 173 12.22 28.90 3.26
C LYS A 173 11.82 27.61 2.54
N THR A 174 12.79 26.90 2.00
CA THR A 174 12.56 25.59 1.36
C THR A 174 12.05 24.59 2.41
N ILE A 175 11.03 23.83 2.05
CA ILE A 175 10.52 22.72 2.86
C ILE A 175 11.43 21.53 2.63
N THR A 176 12.02 21.03 3.71
CA THR A 176 12.76 19.77 3.71
C THR A 176 11.76 18.62 3.69
N PRO A 177 11.86 17.67 2.74
CA PRO A 177 11.01 16.48 2.73
C PRO A 177 11.14 15.67 4.02
N THR A 178 10.07 15.01 4.44
CA THR A 178 10.06 14.13 5.61
C THR A 178 10.97 12.92 5.36
N PHE A 179 11.99 12.74 6.21
CA PHE A 179 12.86 11.56 6.20
C PHE A 179 13.37 11.26 7.62
N ASN A 180 12.63 10.43 8.36
CA ASN A 180 12.92 10.03 9.73
C ASN A 180 13.96 8.90 9.73
N LEU A 181 15.22 9.23 9.38
CA LEU A 181 16.29 8.24 9.25
C LEU A 181 16.45 7.37 10.49
N ASP A 182 16.31 7.95 11.68
CA ASP A 182 16.53 7.24 12.95
C ASP A 182 15.48 6.14 13.20
N ASP A 183 14.26 6.29 12.70
CA ASP A 183 13.18 5.30 12.83
C ASP A 183 13.39 4.07 11.92
N VAL A 184 14.32 4.16 10.96
CA VAL A 184 14.55 3.13 9.94
C VAL A 184 15.99 2.66 9.86
N ARG A 185 16.81 2.99 10.87
CA ARG A 185 18.18 2.49 10.97
C ARG A 185 18.18 0.98 11.11
N ARG A 186 19.20 0.37 10.50
CA ARG A 186 19.52 -1.04 10.72
C ARG A 186 20.51 -1.15 11.89
N PRO A 187 20.50 -2.27 12.63
CA PRO A 187 21.55 -2.55 13.60
C PRO A 187 22.93 -2.41 12.98
N SER A 188 23.86 -1.74 13.69
CA SER A 188 25.24 -1.65 13.23
C SER A 188 25.90 -3.02 13.29
N THR A 189 26.56 -3.43 12.20
CA THR A 189 27.36 -4.67 12.16
C THR A 189 28.80 -4.45 12.61
N SER A 190 29.15 -3.25 13.09
CA SER A 190 30.50 -2.88 13.48
C SER A 190 30.48 -2.11 14.80
N ALA A 191 31.33 -2.56 15.73
CA ALA A 191 31.57 -1.93 17.03
C ALA A 191 32.47 -0.68 16.96
N ASP A 192 32.79 -0.17 15.77
CA ASP A 192 33.58 1.04 15.61
C ASP A 192 32.86 2.24 16.23
N LYS A 193 33.54 2.92 17.16
CA LYS A 193 33.03 4.08 17.89
C LYS A 193 32.68 5.27 17.00
N ARG A 194 33.14 5.28 15.74
CA ARG A 194 32.76 6.29 14.73
C ARG A 194 31.38 6.05 14.14
N ASN A 195 30.80 4.86 14.32
CA ASN A 195 29.46 4.55 13.85
C ASN A 195 28.40 5.22 14.72
N ASN A 196 27.25 5.55 14.13
CA ASN A 196 26.15 6.14 14.88
C ASN A 196 25.57 5.09 15.87
N PRO A 197 25.46 5.41 17.17
CA PRO A 197 24.95 4.48 18.18
C PRO A 197 23.50 4.04 17.94
N ALA A 198 22.69 4.84 17.24
CA ALA A 198 21.33 4.47 16.84
C ALA A 198 21.27 3.47 15.66
N GLY A 199 22.42 3.14 15.06
CA GLY A 199 22.53 2.17 13.97
C GLY A 199 22.92 2.76 12.61
N ALA A 200 23.04 1.86 11.63
CA ALA A 200 23.44 2.18 10.27
C ALA A 200 22.25 2.62 9.41
N ASN A 201 22.52 3.47 8.42
CA ASN A 201 21.53 3.81 7.39
C ASN A 201 21.07 2.52 6.64
N PRO A 202 19.78 2.40 6.27
CA PRO A 202 19.23 1.23 5.60
C PRO A 202 19.88 0.88 4.25
N ALA A 203 20.62 1.81 3.65
CA ALA A 203 21.22 1.71 2.32
C ALA A 203 20.18 1.52 1.20
N ASP A 204 20.63 1.56 -0.05
CA ASP A 204 19.77 1.53 -1.25
C ASP A 204 19.46 0.13 -1.80
N ILE A 205 19.90 -0.93 -1.11
CA ILE A 205 19.49 -2.31 -1.36
C ILE A 205 18.76 -2.84 -0.13
N TRP A 206 17.48 -3.16 -0.31
CA TRP A 206 16.61 -3.69 0.74
C TRP A 206 16.33 -5.15 0.49
N ALA A 207 16.80 -6.00 1.39
CA ALA A 207 16.56 -7.43 1.34
C ALA A 207 15.31 -7.77 2.18
N PHE A 208 14.19 -8.00 1.50
CA PHE A 208 12.93 -8.47 2.10
C PHE A 208 12.45 -9.68 1.30
N THR A 209 12.15 -10.78 1.97
CA THR A 209 11.61 -11.97 1.30
C THR A 209 10.24 -11.66 0.75
N GLN A 210 9.98 -11.97 -0.53
CA GLN A 210 8.65 -11.85 -1.10
C GLN A 210 7.63 -12.70 -0.32
N VAL A 211 6.37 -12.24 -0.28
CA VAL A 211 5.25 -12.99 0.30
C VAL A 211 4.99 -14.28 -0.50
N HIS A 212 5.66 -15.36 -0.09
CA HIS A 212 5.48 -16.71 -0.62
C HIS A 212 4.17 -17.35 -0.13
N GLY A 213 3.78 -18.47 -0.76
CA GLY A 213 2.47 -19.11 -0.55
C GLY A 213 2.15 -19.53 0.89
N THR A 214 3.16 -19.73 1.73
CA THR A 214 3.03 -20.13 3.14
C THR A 214 3.16 -18.96 4.14
N ALA A 215 3.35 -17.73 3.66
CA ALA A 215 3.44 -16.57 4.55
C ALA A 215 2.11 -16.30 5.26
N LYS A 216 2.17 -15.92 6.54
CA LYS A 216 0.98 -15.52 7.33
C LYS A 216 0.22 -14.34 6.72
N GLU A 217 0.94 -13.41 6.09
CA GLU A 217 0.39 -12.24 5.41
C GLU A 217 -0.14 -12.54 3.99
N ARG A 218 -0.12 -13.81 3.55
CA ARG A 218 -0.62 -14.22 2.23
C ARG A 218 -2.14 -14.08 2.17
N THR A 219 -2.62 -13.51 1.07
CA THR A 219 -4.04 -13.41 0.75
C THR A 219 -4.30 -14.02 -0.64
N SER A 220 -5.56 -13.99 -1.10
CA SER A 220 -5.92 -14.37 -2.46
C SER A 220 -5.37 -13.40 -3.52
N HIS A 221 -4.89 -12.21 -3.13
CA HIS A 221 -4.23 -11.29 -4.05
C HIS A 221 -2.94 -11.91 -4.63
N PRO A 222 -2.69 -11.82 -5.95
CA PRO A 222 -1.58 -12.50 -6.61
C PRO A 222 -0.21 -12.06 -6.07
N CYS A 223 0.00 -10.76 -5.91
CA CYS A 223 1.33 -10.17 -5.63
C CYS A 223 1.29 -9.11 -4.52
N PRO A 224 1.07 -9.49 -3.25
CA PRO A 224 1.22 -8.55 -2.14
C PRO A 224 2.71 -8.29 -1.84
N PHE A 225 3.06 -7.04 -1.51
CA PHE A 225 4.39 -6.71 -0.96
C PHE A 225 4.48 -7.10 0.52
N PRO A 226 5.69 -7.39 1.04
CA PRO A 226 5.88 -7.64 2.47
C PRO A 226 5.58 -6.39 3.30
N GLN A 227 4.78 -6.53 4.37
CA GLN A 227 4.35 -5.39 5.20
C GLN A 227 5.55 -4.62 5.78
N ALA A 228 6.57 -5.33 6.29
CA ALA A 228 7.77 -4.73 6.88
C ALA A 228 8.56 -3.81 5.93
N MET A 229 8.46 -4.04 4.61
CA MET A 229 9.07 -3.13 3.64
C MET A 229 8.29 -1.82 3.54
N ILE A 230 6.95 -1.90 3.59
CA ILE A 230 6.08 -0.73 3.54
C ILE A 230 6.12 0.04 4.85
N GLU A 231 6.20 -0.63 5.99
CA GLU A 231 6.46 -0.01 7.30
C GLU A 231 7.71 0.84 7.28
N ARG A 232 8.81 0.35 6.69
CA ARG A 232 10.03 1.15 6.51
C ARG A 232 9.78 2.43 5.72
N ILE A 233 8.99 2.37 4.65
CA ILE A 233 8.65 3.55 3.83
C ILE A 233 7.79 4.53 4.65
N VAL A 234 6.75 4.02 5.33
CA VAL A 234 5.83 4.80 6.17
C VAL A 234 6.59 5.51 7.30
N LEU A 235 7.43 4.78 8.04
CA LEU A 235 8.22 5.33 9.13
C LEU A 235 9.22 6.38 8.62
N ALA A 236 9.92 6.11 7.52
CA ALA A 236 10.87 7.06 6.95
C ALA A 236 10.17 8.33 6.45
N CYS A 237 9.06 8.22 5.72
CA CYS A 237 8.55 9.33 4.89
C CYS A 237 7.22 9.94 5.37
N SER A 238 6.79 9.66 6.61
CA SER A 238 5.60 10.25 7.22
C SER A 238 5.72 10.33 8.74
N ASN A 239 4.86 11.11 9.39
CA ASN A 239 4.74 11.25 10.84
C ASN A 239 3.40 10.71 11.34
N PRO A 240 3.26 10.34 12.63
CA PRO A 240 1.95 9.99 13.19
C PRO A 240 0.90 11.09 12.92
N GLY A 241 -0.30 10.70 12.50
CA GLY A 241 -1.37 11.59 12.07
C GLY A 241 -1.33 11.99 10.59
N ASP A 242 -0.25 11.72 9.87
CA ASP A 242 -0.17 11.96 8.42
C ASP A 242 -1.09 11.00 7.63
N VAL A 243 -1.42 11.40 6.39
CA VAL A 243 -2.28 10.63 5.49
C VAL A 243 -1.44 9.93 4.41
N VAL A 244 -1.56 8.61 4.35
CA VAL A 244 -0.93 7.75 3.34
C VAL A 244 -1.96 7.35 2.27
N LEU A 245 -1.62 7.56 1.00
CA LEU A 245 -2.44 7.19 -0.14
C LEU A 245 -1.83 6.01 -0.90
N ASP A 246 -2.64 5.00 -1.19
CA ASP A 246 -2.33 3.95 -2.15
C ASP A 246 -3.39 3.94 -3.27
N PRO A 247 -3.04 4.42 -4.48
CA PRO A 247 -3.94 4.38 -5.64
C PRO A 247 -4.27 2.97 -6.15
N PHE A 248 -3.52 1.94 -5.71
CA PHE A 248 -3.66 0.55 -6.13
C PHE A 248 -3.66 -0.37 -4.90
N GLY A 249 -4.74 -0.28 -4.11
CA GLY A 249 -4.83 -0.79 -2.74
C GLY A 249 -4.61 -2.31 -2.60
N GLY A 250 -4.92 -3.12 -3.61
CA GLY A 250 -4.62 -4.54 -3.69
C GLY A 250 -5.04 -5.31 -2.45
N SER A 251 -4.07 -5.85 -1.71
CA SER A 251 -4.31 -6.60 -0.48
C SER A 251 -4.39 -5.75 0.80
N GLY A 252 -4.37 -4.42 0.69
CA GLY A 252 -4.44 -3.49 1.82
C GLY A 252 -3.17 -3.39 2.65
N THR A 253 -2.02 -3.83 2.11
CA THR A 253 -0.74 -3.84 2.85
C THR A 253 -0.30 -2.45 3.28
N THR A 254 -0.43 -1.46 2.40
CA THR A 254 -0.10 -0.05 2.70
C THR A 254 -0.97 0.52 3.82
N GLY A 255 -2.26 0.20 3.82
CA GLY A 255 -3.18 0.63 4.87
C GLY A 255 -2.84 0.02 6.22
N ALA A 256 -2.47 -1.26 6.24
CA ALA A 256 -2.11 -1.96 7.48
C ALA A 256 -0.85 -1.34 8.10
N ALA A 257 0.20 -1.16 7.31
CA ALA A 257 1.44 -0.53 7.76
C ALA A 257 1.23 0.92 8.23
N ALA A 258 0.36 1.69 7.56
CA ALA A 258 0.04 3.06 7.96
C ALA A 258 -0.70 3.11 9.31
N VAL A 259 -1.79 2.35 9.45
CA VAL A 259 -2.62 2.36 10.66
C VAL A 259 -1.87 1.81 11.88
N GLU A 260 -1.09 0.74 11.71
CA GLU A 260 -0.26 0.15 12.78
C GLU A 260 0.74 1.16 13.37
N HIS A 261 1.22 2.09 12.54
CA HIS A 261 2.11 3.15 12.98
C HIS A 261 1.41 4.49 13.24
N GLY A 262 0.08 4.51 13.40
CA GLY A 262 -0.63 5.74 13.80
C GLY A 262 -0.78 6.77 12.69
N ARG A 263 -0.75 6.36 11.42
CA ARG A 263 -1.09 7.18 10.25
C ARG A 263 -2.48 6.80 9.73
N SER A 264 -3.15 7.74 9.08
CA SER A 264 -4.40 7.43 8.36
C SER A 264 -4.09 6.96 6.95
N ALA A 265 -4.96 6.13 6.38
CA ALA A 265 -4.76 5.54 5.05
C ALA A 265 -5.99 5.70 4.16
N VAL A 266 -5.75 6.06 2.89
CA VAL A 266 -6.75 6.01 1.82
C VAL A 266 -6.25 5.00 0.78
N LEU A 267 -7.02 3.93 0.60
CA LEU A 267 -6.74 2.89 -0.40
C LEU A 267 -7.79 2.97 -1.50
N ILE A 268 -7.36 3.07 -2.75
CA ILE A 268 -8.27 3.00 -3.91
C ILE A 268 -8.08 1.64 -4.57
N GLU A 269 -9.17 0.90 -4.75
CA GLU A 269 -9.14 -0.40 -5.39
C GLU A 269 -10.32 -0.55 -6.34
N ARG A 270 -10.00 -0.88 -7.59
CA ARG A 270 -10.98 -1.01 -8.66
C ARG A 270 -11.62 -2.39 -8.66
N GLU A 271 -10.85 -3.44 -8.41
CA GLU A 271 -11.27 -4.82 -8.56
C GLU A 271 -12.11 -5.29 -7.36
N PRO A 272 -13.40 -5.62 -7.56
CA PRO A 272 -14.29 -6.01 -6.47
C PRO A 272 -13.83 -7.23 -5.67
N THR A 273 -13.05 -8.10 -6.32
CA THR A 273 -12.49 -9.31 -5.69
C THR A 273 -11.50 -9.01 -4.57
N TYR A 274 -10.91 -7.80 -4.54
CA TYR A 274 -9.92 -7.40 -3.54
C TYR A 274 -10.54 -6.60 -2.38
N TRP A 275 -11.74 -6.03 -2.52
CA TRP A 275 -12.39 -5.26 -1.45
C TRP A 275 -12.54 -6.04 -0.13
N PRO A 276 -13.05 -7.29 -0.14
CA PRO A 276 -13.21 -8.05 1.12
C PRO A 276 -11.87 -8.36 1.80
N ILE A 277 -10.78 -8.44 1.02
CA ILE A 277 -9.42 -8.65 1.54
C ILE A 277 -8.99 -7.40 2.32
N ILE A 278 -9.15 -6.22 1.72
CA ILE A 278 -8.80 -4.94 2.34
C ILE A 278 -9.67 -4.69 3.56
N GLU A 279 -10.99 -4.86 3.43
CA GLU A 279 -11.96 -4.65 4.51
C GLU A 279 -11.63 -5.54 5.72
N LYS A 280 -11.45 -6.84 5.50
CA LYS A 280 -11.05 -7.77 6.56
C LYS A 280 -9.71 -7.40 7.20
N ARG A 281 -8.70 -7.06 6.39
CA ARG A 281 -7.35 -6.77 6.88
C ARG A 281 -7.30 -5.53 7.76
N LEU A 282 -8.09 -4.52 7.41
CA LEU A 282 -8.10 -3.23 8.09
C LEU A 282 -9.23 -3.11 9.12
N GLY A 283 -10.01 -4.18 9.32
CA GLY A 283 -11.18 -4.16 10.19
C GLY A 283 -12.23 -3.14 9.74
N LEU A 284 -12.29 -2.84 8.44
CA LEU A 284 -13.34 -1.99 7.90
C LEU A 284 -14.63 -2.78 7.96
N GLN A 285 -15.63 -2.22 8.63
CA GLN A 285 -16.97 -2.77 8.62
C GLN A 285 -17.46 -2.79 7.15
N GLU A 286 -18.08 -3.88 6.71
CA GLU A 286 -18.96 -3.84 5.53
C GLU A 286 -19.84 -2.60 5.64
N ASP A 287 -20.01 -1.84 4.55
CA ASP A 287 -20.76 -0.59 4.53
C ASP A 287 -22.03 -0.73 5.38
N ALA A 288 -22.03 -0.13 6.58
CA ALA A 288 -23.14 -0.25 7.52
C ALA A 288 -24.42 0.32 6.92
N VAL A 289 -24.31 1.07 5.83
CA VAL A 289 -25.37 1.71 5.08
C VAL A 289 -25.19 1.42 3.59
N ARG A 290 -26.14 0.72 2.97
CA ARG A 290 -26.25 0.51 1.51
C ARG A 290 -27.44 1.30 0.97
N LEU A 291 -27.19 2.37 0.20
CA LEU A 291 -28.25 3.17 -0.41
C LEU A 291 -28.35 2.89 -1.92
N LEU A 292 -29.56 2.65 -2.42
CA LEU A 292 -29.83 2.29 -3.81
C LEU A 292 -30.78 3.32 -4.45
N LEU A 293 -30.29 4.05 -5.46
CA LEU A 293 -31.12 4.96 -6.26
C LEU A 293 -31.90 4.17 -7.32
N GLY A 294 -33.22 4.19 -7.29
CA GLY A 294 -34.07 3.60 -8.32
C GLY A 294 -35.40 3.06 -7.82
N GLU A 295 -36.09 2.34 -8.70
CA GLU A 295 -37.41 1.77 -8.41
C GLU A 295 -37.36 0.66 -7.34
N SER A 296 -38.32 0.68 -6.42
CA SER A 296 -38.36 -0.17 -5.23
C SER A 296 -38.24 -1.67 -5.56
N LEU A 297 -39.12 -2.19 -6.41
CA LEU A 297 -39.14 -3.61 -6.79
C LEU A 297 -37.86 -4.03 -7.54
N ALA A 298 -37.35 -3.16 -8.41
CA ALA A 298 -36.15 -3.45 -9.19
C ALA A 298 -34.91 -3.58 -8.28
N ARG A 299 -34.74 -2.66 -7.33
CA ARG A 299 -33.61 -2.66 -6.40
C ARG A 299 -33.71 -3.75 -5.34
N MET A 300 -34.91 -4.12 -4.90
CA MET A 300 -35.08 -5.27 -4.00
C MET A 300 -34.57 -6.58 -4.61
N GLY A 301 -34.64 -6.74 -5.94
CA GLY A 301 -34.05 -7.90 -6.64
C GLY A 301 -32.54 -8.05 -6.47
N GLU A 302 -31.82 -7.01 -6.04
CA GLU A 302 -30.38 -7.03 -5.76
C GLU A 302 -30.04 -7.41 -4.31
N ILE A 303 -31.06 -7.58 -3.47
CA ILE A 303 -30.93 -7.94 -2.04
C ILE A 303 -30.99 -9.46 -1.94
N ALA A 304 -30.07 -10.08 -1.21
CA ALA A 304 -30.00 -11.53 -1.05
C ALA A 304 -31.22 -12.10 -0.28
N ASP A 305 -31.56 -13.34 -0.57
CA ASP A 305 -32.61 -14.08 0.15
C ASP A 305 -32.29 -14.15 1.66
N GLN A 306 -33.31 -14.03 2.49
CA GLN A 306 -33.22 -14.17 3.95
C GLN A 306 -32.06 -13.36 4.59
N SER A 307 -31.82 -12.15 4.10
CA SER A 307 -30.72 -11.29 4.53
C SER A 307 -31.14 -10.13 5.43
N VAL A 308 -32.44 -9.81 5.52
CA VAL A 308 -32.97 -8.68 6.28
C VAL A 308 -33.71 -9.16 7.54
N ASP A 309 -33.44 -8.51 8.66
CA ASP A 309 -34.05 -8.78 9.96
C ASP A 309 -35.33 -7.96 10.17
N LEU A 310 -35.33 -6.70 9.73
CA LEU A 310 -36.47 -5.79 9.84
C LEU A 310 -36.70 -5.03 8.54
N ILE A 311 -37.92 -5.08 8.00
CA ILE A 311 -38.38 -4.16 6.97
C ILE A 311 -39.24 -3.10 7.67
N ALA A 312 -38.83 -1.84 7.65
CA ALA A 312 -39.57 -0.74 8.24
C ALA A 312 -39.73 0.37 7.20
N ALA A 313 -40.94 0.58 6.69
CA ALA A 313 -41.18 1.45 5.53
C ALA A 313 -42.50 2.22 5.61
N ASP A 314 -42.51 3.44 5.03
CA ASP A 314 -43.70 4.23 4.74
C ASP A 314 -44.01 4.17 3.25
N LEU A 315 -44.85 3.21 2.86
CA LEU A 315 -45.18 2.97 1.45
C LEU A 315 -46.07 4.10 0.88
N PRO A 316 -46.13 4.29 -0.45
CA PRO A 316 -47.14 5.13 -1.08
C PRO A 316 -48.55 4.53 -0.90
N TYR A 317 -49.51 5.33 -0.43
CA TYR A 317 -50.85 4.87 -0.04
C TYR A 317 -51.86 4.97 -1.19
N GLY A 318 -51.57 5.72 -2.26
CA GLY A 318 -52.53 5.97 -3.34
C GLY A 318 -53.69 6.87 -2.93
N CYS A 319 -53.45 7.80 -2.02
CA CYS A 319 -54.50 8.63 -1.41
C CYS A 319 -54.45 10.10 -1.86
N THR A 320 -53.41 10.51 -2.58
CA THR A 320 -53.17 11.87 -3.05
C THR A 320 -53.07 11.94 -4.58
N ARG A 321 -52.97 13.16 -5.13
CA ARG A 321 -52.75 13.38 -6.57
C ARG A 321 -51.26 13.44 -6.94
N ALA A 322 -50.36 13.19 -6.00
CA ALA A 322 -48.92 13.29 -6.26
C ALA A 322 -48.43 12.09 -7.09
N ALA A 323 -47.55 12.33 -8.06
CA ALA A 323 -47.05 11.28 -8.97
C ALA A 323 -46.22 10.19 -8.26
N TRP A 324 -45.70 10.49 -7.06
CA TRP A 324 -44.97 9.52 -6.23
C TRP A 324 -45.89 8.64 -5.37
N ASP A 325 -47.16 9.02 -5.18
CA ASP A 325 -48.12 8.30 -4.32
C ASP A 325 -48.87 7.23 -5.12
N GLU A 326 -48.14 6.36 -5.81
CA GLU A 326 -48.70 5.24 -6.56
C GLU A 326 -48.51 3.93 -5.80
N ILE A 327 -49.58 3.16 -5.62
CA ILE A 327 -49.53 1.90 -4.87
C ILE A 327 -48.62 0.91 -5.62
N ILE A 328 -47.55 0.48 -4.96
CA ILE A 328 -46.65 -0.57 -5.47
C ILE A 328 -47.45 -1.86 -5.71
N PRO A 329 -47.23 -2.58 -6.83
CA PRO A 329 -47.91 -3.84 -7.11
C PRO A 329 -47.82 -4.84 -5.94
N MET A 330 -48.95 -5.02 -5.26
CA MET A 330 -49.03 -5.68 -3.95
C MET A 330 -48.49 -7.12 -3.98
N ALA A 331 -48.81 -7.88 -5.02
CA ALA A 331 -48.33 -9.26 -5.17
C ALA A 331 -46.80 -9.33 -5.31
N ALA A 332 -46.19 -8.43 -6.09
CA ALA A 332 -44.74 -8.39 -6.27
C ALA A 332 -44.01 -7.91 -5.01
N LEU A 333 -44.56 -6.89 -4.34
CA LEU A 333 -44.03 -6.38 -3.06
C LEU A 333 -43.94 -7.50 -2.02
N TRP A 334 -45.03 -8.24 -1.85
CA TRP A 334 -45.12 -9.32 -0.87
C TRP A 334 -44.30 -10.56 -1.23
N ALA A 335 -44.02 -10.79 -2.50
CA ALA A 335 -43.08 -11.82 -2.95
C ALA A 335 -41.65 -11.47 -2.53
N GLU A 336 -41.21 -10.23 -2.79
CA GLU A 336 -39.89 -9.74 -2.39
C GLU A 336 -39.72 -9.70 -0.87
N TYR A 337 -40.71 -9.19 -0.13
CA TYR A 337 -40.67 -9.20 1.33
C TYR A 337 -40.55 -10.62 1.90
N ARG A 338 -41.27 -11.61 1.34
CA ARG A 338 -41.12 -13.01 1.76
C ARG A 338 -39.76 -13.58 1.43
N ARG A 339 -39.17 -13.21 0.29
CA ARG A 339 -37.86 -13.69 -0.15
C ARG A 339 -36.73 -13.15 0.75
N ILE A 340 -36.74 -11.84 0.98
CA ILE A 340 -35.65 -11.10 1.62
C ILE A 340 -35.68 -11.24 3.16
N LEU A 341 -36.86 -11.35 3.77
CA LEU A 341 -36.99 -11.40 5.23
C LEU A 341 -36.51 -12.73 5.82
N LYS A 342 -35.70 -12.67 6.88
CA LYS A 342 -35.28 -13.84 7.68
C LYS A 342 -36.47 -14.55 8.36
N PRO A 343 -36.31 -15.83 8.77
CA PRO A 343 -37.38 -16.59 9.43
C PRO A 343 -37.95 -15.96 10.72
N THR A 344 -37.13 -15.26 11.50
CA THR A 344 -37.53 -14.54 12.73
C THR A 344 -37.83 -13.06 12.48
N GLY A 345 -37.62 -12.58 11.26
CA GLY A 345 -37.68 -11.16 10.92
C GLY A 345 -39.09 -10.58 10.97
N THR A 346 -39.16 -9.26 11.00
CA THR A 346 -40.42 -8.50 11.12
C THR A 346 -40.55 -7.49 10.00
N ILE A 347 -41.78 -7.24 9.57
CA ILE A 347 -42.15 -6.17 8.63
C ILE A 347 -43.08 -5.22 9.37
N VAL A 348 -42.74 -3.93 9.39
CA VAL A 348 -43.49 -2.88 10.06
C VAL A 348 -43.80 -1.78 9.06
N LEU A 349 -45.08 -1.58 8.75
CA LEU A 349 -45.51 -0.64 7.71
C LEU A 349 -46.43 0.42 8.30
N THR A 350 -46.12 1.69 8.07
CA THR A 350 -47.08 2.78 8.31
C THR A 350 -48.15 2.75 7.23
N SER A 351 -49.40 3.01 7.61
CA SER A 351 -50.55 2.95 6.70
C SER A 351 -51.73 3.76 7.24
N ALA A 352 -52.79 3.92 6.43
CA ALA A 352 -54.03 4.53 6.87
C ALA A 352 -55.26 3.98 6.13
N GLY A 353 -56.34 3.73 6.87
CA GLY A 353 -57.67 3.47 6.34
C GLY A 353 -57.74 2.27 5.39
N LEU A 354 -58.27 2.47 4.17
CA LEU A 354 -58.41 1.38 3.20
C LEU A 354 -57.06 0.78 2.77
N PHE A 355 -55.97 1.54 2.84
CA PHE A 355 -54.65 1.01 2.52
C PHE A 355 -54.20 -0.01 3.57
N SER A 356 -54.49 0.23 4.85
CA SER A 356 -54.25 -0.71 5.94
C SER A 356 -54.95 -2.06 5.69
N ALA A 357 -56.23 -2.00 5.29
CA ALA A 357 -57.01 -3.20 4.95
C ALA A 357 -56.42 -3.95 3.74
N LYS A 358 -55.97 -3.23 2.70
CA LYS A 358 -55.32 -3.85 1.53
C LYS A 358 -54.04 -4.59 1.89
N LEU A 359 -53.20 -4.01 2.76
CA LEU A 359 -51.97 -4.66 3.23
C LEU A 359 -52.28 -5.93 4.03
N MET A 360 -53.23 -5.87 4.97
CA MET A 360 -53.64 -7.04 5.77
C MET A 360 -54.17 -8.17 4.90
N MET A 361 -55.05 -7.85 3.94
CA MET A 361 -55.69 -8.85 3.08
C MET A 361 -54.72 -9.46 2.06
N ALA A 362 -53.62 -8.78 1.73
CA ALA A 362 -52.62 -9.28 0.80
C ALA A 362 -51.59 -10.23 1.45
N ALA A 363 -51.44 -10.20 2.77
CA ALA A 363 -50.58 -11.12 3.52
C ALA A 363 -51.18 -11.53 4.87
N PRO A 364 -52.38 -12.16 4.87
CA PRO A 364 -53.08 -12.51 6.11
C PRO A 364 -52.32 -13.57 6.93
N ASP A 365 -51.49 -14.39 6.28
CA ASP A 365 -50.62 -15.39 6.89
C ASP A 365 -49.48 -14.77 7.73
N LEU A 366 -48.98 -13.59 7.33
CA LEU A 366 -47.90 -12.91 8.02
C LEU A 366 -48.40 -11.92 9.07
N TYR A 367 -49.63 -11.42 8.96
CA TYR A 367 -50.17 -10.39 9.85
C TYR A 367 -50.20 -10.85 11.32
N LYS A 368 -49.73 -10.01 12.25
CA LYS A 368 -49.69 -10.30 13.69
C LYS A 368 -50.60 -9.38 14.50
N HIS A 369 -50.36 -8.08 14.40
CA HIS A 369 -51.13 -7.06 15.12
C HIS A 369 -50.94 -5.68 14.48
N SER A 370 -51.72 -4.71 14.93
CA SER A 370 -51.60 -3.31 14.55
C SER A 370 -51.36 -2.45 15.79
N LEU A 371 -50.65 -1.34 15.59
CA LEU A 371 -50.50 -0.25 16.53
C LEU A 371 -51.14 1.00 15.93
N VAL A 372 -51.56 1.91 16.80
CA VAL A 372 -52.13 3.21 16.45
C VAL A 372 -51.09 4.26 16.80
N TRP A 373 -50.54 4.92 15.80
CA TRP A 373 -49.71 6.10 16.02
C TRP A 373 -50.62 7.34 16.15
N GLU A 374 -50.79 7.81 17.38
CA GLU A 374 -51.50 9.04 17.68
C GLU A 374 -50.56 10.24 17.49
N LYS A 375 -50.92 11.09 16.54
CA LYS A 375 -50.17 12.31 16.20
C LYS A 375 -50.55 13.41 17.19
N THR A 376 -49.66 14.39 17.40
CA THR A 376 -49.99 15.59 18.18
C THR A 376 -50.93 16.55 17.45
N ARG A 377 -50.96 16.50 16.11
CA ARG A 377 -51.83 17.32 15.26
C ARG A 377 -52.69 16.45 14.37
N ALA A 378 -53.98 16.76 14.32
CA ALA A 378 -54.91 16.17 13.38
C ALA A 378 -54.53 16.54 11.93
N SER A 379 -55.05 15.77 10.98
CA SER A 379 -54.91 16.02 9.54
C SER A 379 -56.28 16.10 8.88
N ARG A 380 -56.32 16.49 7.59
CA ARG A 380 -57.55 16.72 6.79
C ARG A 380 -58.39 17.92 7.21
N PHE A 381 -57.76 19.01 7.66
CA PHE A 381 -58.46 20.27 8.00
C PHE A 381 -59.33 20.82 6.87
N VAL A 382 -58.96 20.58 5.61
CA VAL A 382 -59.74 20.97 4.43
C VAL A 382 -61.12 20.30 4.40
N HIS A 383 -61.27 19.13 5.02
CA HIS A 383 -62.52 18.38 5.10
C HIS A 383 -63.18 18.42 6.48
N ALA A 384 -62.74 19.31 7.38
CA ALA A 384 -63.23 19.35 8.77
C ALA A 384 -64.76 19.53 8.89
N LYS A 385 -65.40 20.11 7.87
CA LYS A 385 -66.87 20.29 7.81
C LYS A 385 -67.62 19.07 7.27
N SER A 386 -66.93 18.09 6.71
CA SER A 386 -67.53 16.96 5.99
C SER A 386 -67.12 15.60 6.59
N GLN A 387 -66.08 15.55 7.40
CA GLN A 387 -65.64 14.36 8.12
C GLN A 387 -64.86 14.74 9.38
N VAL A 388 -64.75 13.81 10.31
CA VAL A 388 -63.87 13.96 11.49
C VAL A 388 -62.41 14.11 11.08
N LEU A 389 -61.65 14.88 11.84
CA LEU A 389 -60.22 15.04 11.61
C LEU A 389 -59.46 13.76 11.96
N MET A 390 -58.44 13.44 11.16
CA MET A 390 -57.66 12.22 11.33
C MET A 390 -56.47 12.48 12.25
N GLN A 391 -56.59 12.07 13.51
CA GLN A 391 -55.57 12.23 14.57
C GLN A 391 -54.53 11.10 14.61
N HIS A 392 -54.81 9.96 13.97
CA HIS A 392 -53.90 8.79 14.01
C HIS A 392 -53.59 8.22 12.63
N GLU A 393 -52.56 7.38 12.59
CA GLU A 393 -52.19 6.47 11.50
C GLU A 393 -52.00 5.06 12.06
N ASP A 394 -52.10 4.05 11.21
CA ASP A 394 -51.90 2.65 11.58
C ASP A 394 -50.42 2.27 11.37
N VAL A 395 -49.88 1.45 12.26
CA VAL A 395 -48.58 0.79 12.11
C VAL A 395 -48.83 -0.71 12.15
N LEU A 396 -48.70 -1.37 11.01
CA LEU A 396 -49.04 -2.78 10.84
C LEU A 396 -47.80 -3.65 11.01
N VAL A 397 -47.94 -4.74 11.76
CA VAL A 397 -46.84 -5.66 12.06
C VAL A 397 -47.12 -7.02 11.43
N PHE A 398 -46.18 -7.47 10.60
CA PHE A 398 -46.19 -8.77 9.95
C PHE A 398 -44.89 -9.53 10.26
N SER A 399 -44.94 -10.85 10.34
CA SER A 399 -43.75 -11.67 10.54
C SER A 399 -43.97 -13.12 10.11
N LYS A 400 -42.90 -13.82 9.76
CA LYS A 400 -42.88 -15.28 9.63
C LYS A 400 -42.88 -15.99 10.99
N GLY A 401 -42.42 -15.31 12.05
CA GLY A 401 -42.35 -15.83 13.41
C GLY A 401 -43.71 -15.82 14.13
N GLY A 402 -43.84 -16.66 15.15
CA GLY A 402 -44.99 -16.67 16.06
C GLY A 402 -44.85 -15.65 17.19
N ILE A 403 -45.98 -15.19 17.73
CA ILE A 403 -46.06 -14.23 18.86
C ILE A 403 -46.14 -14.90 20.24
N GLY A 404 -46.23 -16.23 20.29
CA GLY A 404 -46.37 -16.96 21.55
C GLY A 404 -45.05 -17.07 22.31
N ASN A 405 -45.09 -16.95 23.64
CA ASN A 405 -43.92 -17.07 24.53
C ASN A 405 -43.15 -18.41 24.41
N ARG A 406 -43.73 -19.42 23.74
CA ARG A 406 -43.13 -20.73 23.48
C ARG A 406 -43.18 -21.10 21.98
N ALA A 407 -43.30 -20.11 21.10
CA ALA A 407 -43.27 -20.38 19.66
C ALA A 407 -41.92 -20.99 19.29
N SER A 408 -41.93 -22.04 18.46
CA SER A 408 -40.71 -22.71 17.97
C SER A 408 -39.85 -21.80 17.07
N ASN A 409 -40.47 -20.79 16.45
CA ASN A 409 -39.80 -19.74 15.69
C ASN A 409 -40.41 -18.39 16.12
N PRO A 410 -39.91 -17.75 17.20
CA PRO A 410 -40.48 -16.51 17.69
C PRO A 410 -40.14 -15.33 16.76
N MET A 411 -41.09 -14.42 16.56
CA MET A 411 -40.81 -13.11 15.94
C MET A 411 -39.86 -12.31 16.85
N THR A 412 -38.88 -11.61 16.26
CA THR A 412 -38.04 -10.68 17.02
C THR A 412 -38.89 -9.57 17.64
N TYR A 413 -38.93 -9.52 18.97
CA TYR A 413 -39.71 -8.54 19.72
C TYR A 413 -39.04 -8.17 21.05
N ASN A 414 -38.63 -6.90 21.14
CA ASN A 414 -37.93 -6.29 22.26
C ASN A 414 -38.83 -5.17 22.82
N PRO A 415 -39.74 -5.44 23.78
CA PRO A 415 -40.65 -4.41 24.29
C PRO A 415 -39.87 -3.24 24.91
N GLN A 416 -40.14 -2.03 24.45
CA GLN A 416 -39.47 -0.81 24.92
C GLN A 416 -40.20 -0.18 26.12
N GLY A 417 -39.47 0.52 26.99
CA GLY A 417 -40.04 1.24 28.13
C GLY A 417 -40.37 0.36 29.34
N LEU A 418 -39.84 -0.86 29.40
CA LEU A 418 -40.00 -1.74 30.56
C LEU A 418 -39.43 -1.10 31.83
N VAL A 419 -40.14 -1.33 32.94
CA VAL A 419 -39.69 -0.94 34.28
C VAL A 419 -39.51 -2.22 35.10
N GLU A 420 -38.29 -2.48 35.53
CA GLU A 420 -37.98 -3.62 36.39
C GLU A 420 -38.69 -3.48 37.74
N LEU A 421 -39.28 -4.57 38.21
CA LEU A 421 -39.90 -4.63 39.53
C LEU A 421 -38.82 -4.94 40.57
N ALA A 422 -38.79 -4.15 41.65
CA ALA A 422 -37.94 -4.43 42.80
C ALA A 422 -38.16 -5.84 43.38
N GLU A 423 -39.39 -6.35 43.31
CA GLU A 423 -39.72 -7.73 43.65
C GLU A 423 -40.62 -8.37 42.56
N PRO A 424 -40.25 -9.54 42.02
CA PRO A 424 -41.06 -10.22 41.00
C PRO A 424 -42.46 -10.57 41.50
N ARG A 425 -43.49 -10.19 40.73
CA ARG A 425 -44.88 -10.55 41.03
C ARG A 425 -45.16 -11.98 40.61
N MET A 426 -45.61 -12.79 41.55
CA MET A 426 -46.07 -14.16 41.31
C MET A 426 -47.59 -14.15 41.15
N SER A 427 -48.07 -14.50 39.96
CA SER A 427 -49.51 -14.66 39.73
C SER A 427 -49.96 -16.07 40.14
N ARG A 428 -50.68 -16.18 41.27
CA ARG A 428 -51.44 -17.40 41.61
C ARG A 428 -52.78 -17.38 40.88
N ASN A 429 -53.09 -18.45 40.15
CA ASN A 429 -54.35 -18.61 39.42
C ASN A 429 -55.56 -18.42 40.34
N GLY A 430 -56.47 -17.51 39.96
CA GLY A 430 -57.71 -17.28 40.69
C GLY A 430 -58.56 -16.20 40.04
N GLY A 431 -59.06 -16.46 38.83
CA GLY A 431 -59.97 -15.53 38.17
C GLY A 431 -60.55 -16.09 36.88
N MET A 432 -61.84 -16.38 36.90
CA MET A 432 -62.65 -16.81 35.76
C MET A 432 -62.84 -15.63 34.78
N GLY A 433 -61.81 -15.31 34.01
CA GLY A 433 -61.82 -14.15 33.11
C GLY A 433 -60.98 -14.39 31.85
N SER A 434 -61.59 -15.01 30.84
CA SER A 434 -61.30 -14.84 29.38
C SER A 434 -61.63 -16.07 28.53
N ALA A 435 -62.60 -16.90 28.95
CA ALA A 435 -63.19 -17.94 28.09
C ALA A 435 -63.88 -17.40 26.80
N LEU A 436 -63.93 -16.08 26.61
CA LEU A 436 -64.58 -15.42 25.47
C LEU A 436 -63.71 -15.33 24.18
N TYR A 437 -62.40 -15.57 24.25
CA TYR A 437 -61.47 -15.27 23.14
C TYR A 437 -60.56 -16.43 22.69
N GLN A 438 -60.81 -17.70 23.08
CA GLN A 438 -59.83 -18.77 22.86
C GLN A 438 -60.44 -20.12 22.45
N THR A 439 -59.95 -20.67 21.33
CA THR A 439 -60.30 -22.00 20.78
C THR A 439 -59.40 -23.14 21.28
N HIS A 440 -58.47 -22.88 22.22
CA HIS A 440 -57.57 -23.92 22.75
C HIS A 440 -57.52 -23.93 24.29
N PRO A 441 -57.58 -25.12 24.93
CA PRO A 441 -57.50 -25.25 26.38
C PRO A 441 -56.09 -24.92 26.88
N TYR A 442 -56.01 -23.96 27.80
CA TYR A 442 -54.78 -23.57 28.46
C TYR A 442 -54.34 -24.67 29.45
N ARG A 443 -53.15 -25.28 29.25
CA ARG A 443 -52.52 -26.10 30.30
C ARG A 443 -52.03 -25.16 31.42
N SER A 444 -52.66 -25.26 32.57
CA SER A 444 -52.42 -24.45 33.77
C SER A 444 -51.15 -24.84 34.55
N ASP A 445 -50.03 -25.04 33.87
CA ASP A 445 -48.74 -25.34 34.54
C ASP A 445 -47.72 -24.24 34.27
N SER A 446 -47.73 -23.22 35.13
CA SER A 446 -46.54 -22.54 35.66
C SER A 446 -46.97 -21.28 36.41
N ASP A 447 -46.43 -21.11 37.62
CA ASP A 447 -46.39 -19.82 38.29
C ASP A 447 -45.75 -18.79 37.34
N ARG A 448 -46.55 -17.82 36.88
CA ARG A 448 -46.02 -16.75 36.03
C ARG A 448 -45.30 -15.74 36.91
N ARG A 449 -43.97 -15.77 36.86
CA ARG A 449 -43.09 -14.78 37.49
C ARG A 449 -42.95 -13.57 36.57
N GLN A 450 -43.57 -12.45 36.95
CA GLN A 450 -43.43 -11.18 36.25
C GLN A 450 -42.28 -10.37 36.87
N THR A 451 -41.22 -10.11 36.10
CA THR A 451 -40.06 -9.33 36.54
C THR A 451 -40.10 -7.87 36.10
N HIS A 452 -40.92 -7.54 35.10
CA HIS A 452 -41.02 -6.19 34.53
C HIS A 452 -42.48 -5.71 34.42
N THR A 453 -42.69 -4.40 34.43
CA THR A 453 -43.97 -3.72 34.15
C THR A 453 -43.82 -2.73 33.01
N ASN A 454 -44.88 -1.96 32.72
CA ASN A 454 -44.89 -0.91 31.70
C ASN A 454 -44.64 -1.42 30.27
N TYR A 455 -45.15 -2.60 29.94
CA TYR A 455 -45.15 -3.09 28.56
C TYR A 455 -45.88 -2.11 27.63
N PRO A 456 -45.39 -1.94 26.39
CA PRO A 456 -46.04 -1.10 25.39
C PRO A 456 -47.51 -1.44 25.18
N ARG A 457 -48.32 -0.41 24.97
CA ARG A 457 -49.74 -0.54 24.59
C ARG A 457 -49.90 -0.27 23.10
N SER A 458 -51.05 -0.63 22.55
CA SER A 458 -51.33 -0.48 21.11
C SER A 458 -51.35 0.97 20.62
N VAL A 459 -51.49 1.98 21.50
CA VAL A 459 -51.49 3.39 21.13
C VAL A 459 -50.14 4.02 21.45
N LEU A 460 -49.41 4.45 20.42
CA LEU A 460 -48.12 5.12 20.49
C LEU A 460 -48.30 6.63 20.26
N ARG A 461 -47.79 7.45 21.17
CA ARG A 461 -47.88 8.92 21.06
C ARG A 461 -46.53 9.50 20.64
N PHE A 462 -46.43 9.98 19.39
CA PHE A 462 -45.25 10.68 18.88
C PHE A 462 -45.68 11.94 18.10
N PRO A 463 -44.95 13.06 18.22
CA PRO A 463 -45.31 14.31 17.56
C PRO A 463 -45.19 14.21 16.04
N SER A 464 -46.08 14.87 15.29
CA SER A 464 -45.92 14.97 13.83
C SER A 464 -44.86 16.02 13.45
N VAL A 465 -44.15 15.78 12.35
CA VAL A 465 -43.11 16.70 11.85
C VAL A 465 -43.78 17.89 11.16
N SER A 466 -43.58 19.10 11.69
CA SER A 466 -44.32 20.30 11.25
C SER A 466 -43.64 21.13 10.14
N LYS A 467 -42.32 20.98 9.97
CA LYS A 467 -41.50 21.58 8.92
C LYS A 467 -40.54 20.50 8.38
N GLY A 468 -41.12 19.46 7.78
CA GLY A 468 -40.37 18.35 7.21
C GLY A 468 -39.71 18.73 5.89
N ILE A 469 -38.62 18.04 5.56
CA ILE A 469 -37.91 18.16 4.29
C ILE A 469 -38.65 17.36 3.20
N HIS A 470 -39.37 16.30 3.59
CA HIS A 470 -40.30 15.57 2.72
C HIS A 470 -41.76 15.83 3.13
N PRO A 471 -42.72 15.92 2.18
CA PRO A 471 -44.14 16.20 2.47
C PRO A 471 -44.79 15.24 3.48
N THR A 472 -44.34 13.98 3.53
CA THR A 472 -44.85 12.94 4.44
C THR A 472 -43.80 12.46 5.46
N GLN A 473 -42.79 13.28 5.76
CA GLN A 473 -41.69 12.88 6.66
C GLN A 473 -42.22 12.37 8.01
N LYS A 474 -41.87 11.12 8.34
CA LYS A 474 -42.17 10.51 9.64
C LYS A 474 -41.17 10.96 10.72
N PRO A 475 -41.57 11.00 12.01
CA PRO A 475 -40.66 11.32 13.12
C PRO A 475 -39.59 10.25 13.31
N VAL A 476 -38.35 10.66 13.58
CA VAL A 476 -37.24 9.74 13.81
C VAL A 476 -37.45 8.94 15.09
N GLU A 477 -38.05 9.54 16.11
CA GLU A 477 -38.31 8.93 17.42
C GLU A 477 -39.29 7.75 17.31
N LEU A 478 -40.29 7.85 16.43
CA LEU A 478 -41.22 6.74 16.16
C LEU A 478 -40.46 5.56 15.52
N PHE A 479 -39.61 5.85 14.53
CA PHE A 479 -38.85 4.81 13.84
C PHE A 479 -37.71 4.25 14.70
N ASP A 480 -37.08 5.02 15.58
CA ASP A 480 -36.14 4.52 16.59
C ASP A 480 -36.83 3.53 17.53
N TRP A 481 -38.04 3.86 18.00
CA TRP A 481 -38.85 2.94 18.79
C TRP A 481 -39.18 1.65 18.01
N ILE A 482 -39.59 1.76 16.74
CA ILE A 482 -39.89 0.61 15.88
C ILE A 482 -38.65 -0.27 15.68
N VAL A 483 -37.52 0.34 15.30
CA VAL A 483 -36.26 -0.37 15.05
C VAL A 483 -35.81 -1.11 16.31
N ARG A 484 -35.79 -0.44 17.46
CA ARG A 484 -35.41 -1.07 18.73
C ARG A 484 -36.36 -2.18 19.15
N THR A 485 -37.66 -2.03 18.84
CA THR A 485 -38.67 -3.03 19.18
C THR A 485 -38.58 -4.30 18.34
N TYR A 486 -38.23 -4.18 17.06
CA TYR A 486 -38.34 -5.31 16.12
C TYR A 486 -37.01 -5.77 15.51
N SER A 487 -35.87 -5.30 16.04
CA SER A 487 -34.51 -5.74 15.65
C SER A 487 -33.55 -5.69 16.84
N ASN A 488 -32.37 -6.29 16.70
CA ASN A 488 -31.24 -6.28 17.63
C ASN A 488 -30.06 -5.44 17.09
N PRO A 489 -29.13 -4.98 17.95
CA PRO A 489 -27.89 -4.36 17.47
C PRO A 489 -27.14 -5.27 16.47
N GLY A 490 -26.65 -4.70 15.37
CA GLY A 490 -25.99 -5.43 14.28
C GLY A 490 -26.93 -6.01 13.20
N ASP A 491 -28.24 -6.07 13.46
CA ASP A 491 -29.24 -6.55 12.49
C ASP A 491 -29.33 -5.63 11.25
N VAL A 492 -29.84 -6.16 10.14
CA VAL A 492 -30.06 -5.42 8.89
C VAL A 492 -31.50 -4.90 8.81
N VAL A 493 -31.64 -3.58 8.67
CA VAL A 493 -32.93 -2.88 8.49
C VAL A 493 -33.07 -2.42 7.04
N LEU A 494 -34.20 -2.74 6.40
CA LEU A 494 -34.55 -2.28 5.05
C LEU A 494 -35.68 -1.25 5.10
N ASP A 495 -35.51 -0.16 4.36
CA ASP A 495 -36.60 0.72 3.93
C ASP A 495 -36.58 0.82 2.40
N ASN A 496 -37.54 0.17 1.75
CA ASN A 496 -37.62 0.10 0.29
C ASN A 496 -38.30 1.33 -0.35
N THR A 497 -38.70 2.32 0.45
CA THR A 497 -39.23 3.63 0.05
C THR A 497 -38.77 4.70 1.05
N MET A 498 -37.44 4.85 1.21
CA MET A 498 -36.84 5.54 2.36
C MET A 498 -37.14 7.04 2.44
N GLY A 499 -37.59 7.66 1.34
CA GLY A 499 -37.90 9.08 1.28
C GLY A 499 -36.72 9.92 1.75
N SER A 500 -36.96 10.76 2.76
CA SER A 500 -35.91 11.61 3.36
C SER A 500 -34.95 10.89 4.34
N GLY A 501 -35.03 9.56 4.50
CA GLY A 501 -34.07 8.78 5.30
C GLY A 501 -34.37 8.66 6.80
N THR A 502 -35.63 8.85 7.24
CA THR A 502 -36.02 8.74 8.66
C THR A 502 -35.65 7.37 9.25
N THR A 503 -35.99 6.27 8.56
CA THR A 503 -35.68 4.90 9.00
C THR A 503 -34.17 4.67 9.08
N GLY A 504 -33.41 5.17 8.10
CA GLY A 504 -31.96 5.03 8.09
C GLY A 504 -31.29 5.75 9.24
N CYS A 505 -31.74 6.96 9.58
CA CYS A 505 -31.25 7.69 10.75
C CYS A 505 -31.49 6.90 12.04
N ALA A 506 -32.69 6.33 12.20
CA ALA A 506 -33.05 5.51 13.36
C ALA A 506 -32.24 4.20 13.43
N ALA A 507 -32.09 3.50 12.30
CA ALA A 507 -31.33 2.25 12.21
C ALA A 507 -29.86 2.45 12.61
N VAL A 508 -29.21 3.44 12.01
CA VAL A 508 -27.80 3.75 12.30
C VAL A 508 -27.62 4.23 13.74
N ALA A 509 -28.48 5.13 14.23
CA ALA A 509 -28.42 5.60 15.63
C ALA A 509 -28.62 4.46 16.64
N ALA A 510 -29.37 3.42 16.28
CA ALA A 510 -29.55 2.24 17.09
C ALA A 510 -28.44 1.18 16.90
N GLY A 511 -27.43 1.41 16.05
CA GLY A 511 -26.34 0.45 15.81
C GLY A 511 -26.76 -0.75 14.95
N ARG A 512 -27.68 -0.56 13.99
CA ARG A 512 -28.08 -1.55 12.98
C ARG A 512 -27.45 -1.21 11.63
N LYS A 513 -27.27 -2.23 10.79
CA LYS A 513 -26.98 -2.03 9.36
C LYS A 513 -28.26 -1.54 8.65
N PHE A 514 -28.14 -0.73 7.61
CA PHE A 514 -29.27 -0.15 6.90
C PHE A 514 -29.17 -0.34 5.39
N ILE A 515 -30.29 -0.71 4.76
CA ILE A 515 -30.48 -0.70 3.31
C ILE A 515 -31.63 0.26 3.00
N GLY A 516 -31.36 1.29 2.19
CA GLY A 516 -32.35 2.30 1.82
C GLY A 516 -32.53 2.38 0.31
N ILE A 517 -33.78 2.38 -0.17
CA ILE A 517 -34.10 2.55 -1.60
C ILE A 517 -34.94 3.80 -1.76
N GLU A 518 -34.52 4.70 -2.66
CA GLU A 518 -35.29 5.88 -3.04
C GLU A 518 -35.20 6.05 -4.56
N ARG A 519 -36.32 6.37 -5.21
CA ARG A 519 -36.39 6.58 -6.65
C ARG A 519 -36.01 8.00 -7.04
N ASP A 520 -36.44 8.97 -6.24
CA ASP A 520 -36.21 10.39 -6.51
C ASP A 520 -34.77 10.78 -6.17
N PRO A 521 -33.96 11.25 -7.14
CA PRO A 521 -32.57 11.61 -6.89
C PRO A 521 -32.38 12.72 -5.84
N GLU A 522 -33.31 13.68 -5.74
CA GLU A 522 -33.22 14.78 -4.78
C GLU A 522 -33.43 14.27 -3.35
N PHE A 523 -34.47 13.47 -3.14
CA PHE A 523 -34.71 12.85 -1.83
C PHE A 523 -33.66 11.81 -1.47
N PHE A 524 -33.13 11.08 -2.45
CA PHE A 524 -32.01 10.16 -2.25
C PHE A 524 -30.80 10.87 -1.65
N GLU A 525 -30.40 12.03 -2.20
CA GLU A 525 -29.26 12.78 -1.68
C GLU A 525 -29.54 13.40 -0.30
N ILE A 526 -30.76 13.88 -0.06
CA ILE A 526 -31.18 14.36 1.27
C ILE A 526 -31.09 13.24 2.31
N ALA A 527 -31.59 12.04 1.98
CA ALA A 527 -31.55 10.89 2.86
C ALA A 527 -30.10 10.48 3.16
N LYS A 528 -29.25 10.42 2.12
CA LYS A 528 -27.83 10.11 2.25
C LYS A 528 -27.14 11.07 3.22
N GLN A 529 -27.30 12.37 3.02
CA GLN A 529 -26.69 13.39 3.90
C GLN A 529 -27.17 13.24 5.36
N ARG A 530 -28.46 13.00 5.57
CA ARG A 530 -29.02 12.82 6.92
C ARG A 530 -28.50 11.58 7.63
N ILE A 531 -28.37 10.47 6.90
CA ILE A 531 -27.88 9.21 7.45
C ILE A 531 -26.38 9.30 7.74
N GLU A 532 -25.60 9.91 6.82
CA GLU A 532 -24.18 10.18 7.01
C GLU A 532 -23.91 11.09 8.23
N ALA A 533 -24.76 12.09 8.48
CA ALA A 533 -24.63 12.97 9.65
C ALA A 533 -24.81 12.25 10.99
N VAL A 534 -25.45 11.08 11.01
CA VAL A 534 -25.63 10.24 12.22
C VAL A 534 -24.45 9.27 12.42
N MET A 535 -23.60 9.08 11.41
CA MET A 535 -22.38 8.25 11.48
C MET A 535 -21.17 9.13 11.87
N PRO A 536 -20.91 9.45 13.17
CA PRO A 536 -19.93 8.67 13.95
C PRO A 536 -20.00 8.77 15.50
N VAL A 537 -19.59 7.69 16.20
CA VAL A 537 -18.99 7.53 17.57
C VAL A 537 -19.46 6.16 18.10
N LEU A 538 -18.77 5.08 17.74
CA LEU A 538 -19.00 3.74 18.30
C LEU A 538 -17.81 2.82 17.97
N LEU A 539 -16.63 3.16 18.49
CA LEU A 539 -15.48 2.25 18.54
C LEU A 539 -14.70 2.51 19.85
N LEU A 540 -15.32 2.14 20.96
CA LEU A 540 -14.66 1.81 22.22
C LEU A 540 -15.37 0.53 22.72
N ASP A 541 -14.56 -0.45 23.13
CA ASP A 541 -14.95 -1.70 23.79
C ASP A 541 -15.35 -2.89 22.90
N ALA A 542 -14.36 -3.52 22.25
CA ALA A 542 -14.43 -4.96 21.92
C ALA A 542 -13.04 -5.59 21.64
N ALA A 543 -12.00 -5.22 22.40
CA ALA A 543 -10.65 -5.78 22.21
C ALA A 543 -10.05 -6.26 23.54
N SER A 544 -10.61 -7.32 24.13
CA SER A 544 -9.91 -8.08 25.18
C SER A 544 -10.39 -9.53 25.26
N ALA A 545 -9.88 -10.39 24.38
CA ALA A 545 -9.79 -11.83 24.68
C ALA A 545 -8.81 -12.53 23.72
N ALA A 546 -7.99 -13.41 24.31
CA ALA A 546 -7.15 -14.44 23.71
C ALA A 546 -5.72 -14.06 23.28
N ARG A 547 -4.79 -14.21 24.23
CA ARG A 547 -3.41 -14.69 24.00
C ARG A 547 -3.24 -15.94 24.86
N ASP A 548 -2.75 -17.03 24.28
CA ASP A 548 -1.53 -17.72 24.70
C ASP A 548 -1.29 -19.02 23.90
N ASP A 549 -0.01 -19.40 23.90
CA ASP A 549 0.63 -20.68 23.55
C ASP A 549 1.00 -20.94 22.08
N PHE A 550 2.33 -21.09 21.82
CA PHE A 550 2.95 -22.37 21.43
C PHE A 550 4.48 -22.30 21.33
N GLU A 551 5.14 -23.27 21.97
CA GLU A 551 6.58 -23.56 21.90
C GLU A 551 6.98 -24.35 20.63
N GLY A 552 8.19 -24.07 20.15
CA GLY A 552 9.24 -25.04 19.76
C GLY A 552 9.01 -26.09 18.66
N ALA A 553 9.76 -25.97 17.54
CA ALA A 553 10.41 -27.12 16.87
C ALA A 553 11.51 -26.66 15.90
N GLY A 554 12.68 -27.29 15.99
CA GLY A 554 13.89 -26.98 15.21
C GLY A 554 13.85 -27.43 13.74
N MET A 555 14.70 -26.80 12.93
CA MET A 555 14.94 -27.12 11.52
C MET A 555 16.43 -27.41 11.30
N THR A 556 16.70 -28.59 10.75
CA THR A 556 17.99 -29.11 10.34
C THR A 556 18.40 -28.56 8.97
N SER A 557 19.69 -28.23 8.81
CA SER A 557 20.32 -27.86 7.54
C SER A 557 20.58 -29.10 6.68
N PRO A 558 20.29 -29.09 5.36
CA PRO A 558 20.85 -30.06 4.45
C PRO A 558 22.21 -29.60 3.91
N ALA A 559 23.17 -30.48 4.15
CA ALA A 559 24.44 -30.78 3.51
C ALA A 559 24.87 -29.96 2.26
N ASN A 560 26.12 -29.51 2.33
CA ASN A 560 26.99 -29.20 1.20
C ASN A 560 27.37 -30.49 0.47
N ASP A 561 27.10 -30.56 -0.83
CA ASP A 561 27.72 -31.56 -1.69
C ASP A 561 28.94 -30.96 -2.38
N ASP A 562 30.06 -31.60 -2.05
CA ASP A 562 31.41 -31.43 -2.51
C ASP A 562 31.54 -31.84 -3.99
N ILE A 563 32.14 -31.01 -4.84
CA ILE A 563 32.59 -31.42 -6.18
C ILE A 563 34.01 -30.92 -6.38
N GLY A 564 34.97 -31.74 -5.96
CA GLY A 564 36.35 -31.65 -6.38
C GLY A 564 36.50 -31.94 -7.87
N ARG A 565 37.31 -31.11 -8.56
CA ARG A 565 38.01 -31.50 -9.79
C ARG A 565 39.41 -30.91 -9.78
N GLU A 566 40.38 -31.80 -9.94
CA GLU A 566 41.80 -31.51 -10.12
C GLU A 566 42.04 -30.64 -11.36
N ILE A 567 42.98 -29.70 -11.21
CA ILE A 567 43.50 -28.85 -12.28
C ILE A 567 44.92 -29.34 -12.59
N PRO A 568 45.26 -29.74 -13.84
CA PRO A 568 46.63 -30.04 -14.19
C PRO A 568 47.46 -28.76 -14.31
N SER A 569 48.69 -28.84 -13.84
CA SER A 569 49.70 -27.80 -13.79
C SER A 569 50.40 -27.53 -15.14
N SER A 570 51.09 -26.38 -15.17
CA SER A 570 52.15 -25.91 -16.08
C SER A 570 51.77 -25.45 -17.51
N ASP A 571 51.54 -24.14 -17.66
CA ASP A 571 52.33 -23.20 -18.51
C ASP A 571 51.59 -21.85 -18.67
N VAL A 572 52.24 -20.74 -18.32
CA VAL A 572 51.68 -19.38 -18.41
C VAL A 572 51.85 -18.86 -19.83
N THR A 573 50.91 -19.16 -20.73
CA THR A 573 50.85 -18.62 -22.12
C THR A 573 49.54 -17.88 -22.42
N GLY A 574 48.72 -17.61 -21.40
CA GLY A 574 47.33 -17.19 -21.60
C GLY A 574 47.00 -15.69 -21.55
N ALA A 575 47.94 -14.77 -21.31
CA ALA A 575 47.60 -13.35 -21.09
C ALA A 575 48.46 -12.35 -21.87
N THR A 576 47.81 -11.36 -22.47
CA THR A 576 48.43 -10.21 -23.17
C THR A 576 48.01 -8.90 -22.49
N VAL A 577 48.95 -7.99 -22.26
CA VAL A 577 48.68 -6.65 -21.69
C VAL A 577 49.27 -5.59 -22.60
N ILE A 578 48.40 -4.76 -23.16
CA ILE A 578 48.71 -3.68 -24.10
C ILE A 578 48.68 -2.35 -23.34
N ASN A 579 49.73 -1.54 -23.52
CA ASN A 579 49.75 -0.18 -22.99
C ASN A 579 49.41 0.79 -24.11
N GLY A 580 48.21 1.37 -24.07
CA GLY A 580 47.67 2.20 -25.14
C GLY A 580 46.26 2.69 -24.84
N ASP A 581 45.74 3.57 -25.69
CA ASP A 581 44.35 4.01 -25.62
C ASP A 581 43.39 2.88 -26.01
N SER A 582 42.37 2.65 -25.18
CA SER A 582 41.42 1.55 -25.36
C SER A 582 40.80 1.53 -26.75
N LEU A 583 40.26 2.66 -27.24
CA LEU A 583 39.56 2.72 -28.51
C LEU A 583 40.51 2.51 -29.69
N THR A 584 41.70 3.11 -29.60
CA THR A 584 42.74 3.00 -30.63
C THR A 584 43.20 1.56 -30.78
N GLU A 585 43.55 0.90 -29.68
CA GLU A 585 44.01 -0.50 -29.71
C GLU A 585 42.89 -1.46 -30.14
N MET A 586 41.65 -1.22 -29.68
CA MET A 586 40.51 -2.04 -30.09
C MET A 586 40.23 -1.99 -31.59
N LYS A 587 40.45 -0.85 -32.26
CA LYS A 587 40.24 -0.69 -33.72
C LYS A 587 41.19 -1.56 -34.55
N GLU A 588 42.39 -1.83 -34.05
CA GLU A 588 43.37 -2.69 -34.69
C GLU A 588 43.09 -4.20 -34.47
N MET A 589 42.25 -4.53 -33.49
CA MET A 589 41.87 -5.92 -33.22
C MET A 589 40.86 -6.43 -34.26
N ALA A 590 41.01 -7.70 -34.66
CA ALA A 590 40.11 -8.34 -35.62
C ALA A 590 38.68 -8.51 -35.07
N ASP A 591 37.68 -8.45 -35.96
CA ASP A 591 36.27 -8.72 -35.65
C ASP A 591 36.08 -10.10 -35.03
N GLY A 592 35.20 -10.20 -34.02
CA GLY A 592 34.90 -11.48 -33.35
C GLY A 592 36.09 -12.16 -32.66
N SER A 593 37.18 -11.43 -32.40
CA SER A 593 38.41 -11.99 -31.83
C SER A 593 38.35 -12.31 -30.33
N VAL A 594 37.34 -11.82 -29.60
CA VAL A 594 37.19 -12.04 -28.15
C VAL A 594 35.79 -12.53 -27.80
N ASP A 595 35.68 -13.57 -26.98
CA ASP A 595 34.38 -14.22 -26.72
C ASP A 595 33.49 -13.35 -25.82
N ILE A 596 34.06 -12.75 -24.77
CA ILE A 596 33.37 -11.82 -23.89
C ILE A 596 34.26 -10.64 -23.50
N ILE A 597 33.60 -9.53 -23.18
CA ILE A 597 34.23 -8.32 -22.65
C ILE A 597 33.69 -8.11 -21.24
N VAL A 598 34.56 -7.98 -20.24
CA VAL A 598 34.19 -7.67 -18.85
C VAL A 598 34.97 -6.45 -18.43
N THR A 599 34.29 -5.32 -18.23
CA THR A 599 34.98 -4.04 -18.12
C THR A 599 34.21 -2.98 -17.35
N SER A 600 34.95 -1.94 -16.96
CA SER A 600 34.47 -0.75 -16.30
C SER A 600 35.17 0.49 -16.86
N PRO A 601 34.56 1.20 -17.82
CA PRO A 601 35.14 2.42 -18.35
C PRO A 601 35.09 3.56 -17.33
N PRO A 602 35.80 4.67 -17.57
CA PRO A 602 35.65 5.90 -16.79
C PRO A 602 34.19 6.39 -16.75
N TYR A 603 33.75 6.84 -15.57
CA TYR A 603 32.34 7.22 -15.30
C TYR A 603 32.05 8.71 -15.47
N ASN A 604 33.06 9.47 -15.90
CA ASN A 604 33.02 10.91 -16.07
C ASN A 604 32.60 11.62 -14.77
N LEU A 605 33.33 11.35 -13.69
CA LEU A 605 33.04 11.83 -12.32
C LEU A 605 33.52 13.27 -12.07
N GLY A 606 34.44 13.78 -12.89
CA GLY A 606 34.98 15.13 -12.82
C GLY A 606 34.15 16.20 -13.51
N GLU A 607 33.21 15.81 -14.40
CA GLU A 607 32.28 16.73 -15.04
C GLU A 607 31.02 16.93 -14.17
N GLY A 608 31.07 17.94 -13.30
CA GLY A 608 29.91 18.49 -12.60
C GLY A 608 30.04 18.55 -11.08
N GLN A 609 29.36 19.52 -10.47
CA GLN A 609 29.30 19.78 -9.03
C GLN A 609 28.63 18.67 -8.17
N GLY A 610 28.64 17.42 -8.65
CA GLY A 610 28.00 16.25 -8.06
C GLY A 610 28.93 15.26 -7.33
N GLY A 611 30.24 15.55 -7.20
CA GLY A 611 31.07 14.91 -6.17
C GLY A 611 32.41 14.30 -6.61
N PHE A 612 33.41 15.17 -6.81
CA PHE A 612 34.75 15.06 -6.18
C PHE A 612 35.17 16.49 -5.74
N PRO A 613 36.11 16.65 -4.80
CA PRO A 613 36.12 17.74 -3.82
C PRO A 613 36.73 19.02 -4.37
N THR A 614 36.18 20.14 -3.93
CA THR A 614 36.93 21.40 -3.89
C THR A 614 38.13 21.26 -2.95
N LYS A 615 39.17 22.11 -3.14
CA LYS A 615 40.41 22.14 -2.32
C LYS A 615 40.15 22.31 -0.80
N ASN A 616 38.92 22.61 -0.38
CA ASN A 616 38.50 22.81 0.99
C ASN A 616 37.30 21.89 1.33
N GLY A 617 37.54 20.78 2.02
CA GLY A 617 36.48 19.85 2.49
C GLY A 617 37.02 18.53 3.07
N ASN A 618 36.11 17.65 3.50
CA ASN A 618 36.38 16.34 4.15
C ASN A 618 37.20 15.34 3.30
N TRP A 619 37.55 15.71 2.07
CA TRP A 619 38.11 14.85 1.05
C TRP A 619 39.45 15.33 0.49
N ARG A 620 40.14 16.24 1.20
CA ARG A 620 41.49 16.70 0.85
C ARG A 620 42.51 15.55 0.62
N ARG A 621 42.23 14.35 1.14
CA ARG A 621 43.09 13.16 1.12
C ARG A 621 42.62 11.99 0.22
N ALA A 622 41.55 12.13 -0.57
CA ALA A 622 41.11 11.02 -1.42
C ALA A 622 42.03 10.80 -2.63
N LYS A 623 42.36 9.52 -2.92
CA LYS A 623 43.23 9.13 -4.04
C LYS A 623 42.68 9.52 -5.42
N LEU A 624 41.36 9.51 -5.61
CA LEU A 624 40.67 9.91 -6.85
C LEU A 624 40.59 11.44 -7.09
N ARG A 625 41.11 12.27 -6.18
CA ARG A 625 41.04 13.75 -6.29
C ARG A 625 41.71 14.27 -7.56
N ASP A 626 42.80 13.64 -7.97
CA ASP A 626 43.64 14.10 -9.08
C ASP A 626 43.34 13.34 -10.40
N GLY A 627 42.23 12.60 -10.45
CA GLY A 627 41.87 11.74 -11.58
C GLY A 627 42.54 10.36 -11.54
N TYR A 628 42.51 9.66 -12.68
CA TYR A 628 43.32 8.46 -12.90
C TYR A 628 44.67 8.89 -13.48
N ASP A 629 45.70 8.09 -13.25
CA ASP A 629 46.98 8.29 -13.93
C ASP A 629 46.75 8.29 -15.46
N GLY A 630 47.07 9.40 -16.12
CA GLY A 630 46.84 9.60 -17.55
C GLY A 630 45.43 10.05 -17.99
N HIS A 631 44.43 10.19 -17.10
CA HIS A 631 43.06 10.60 -17.49
C HIS A 631 42.29 11.36 -16.41
N ASN A 632 41.73 12.52 -16.79
CA ASN A 632 41.07 13.45 -15.86
C ASN A 632 39.60 13.13 -15.54
N ASP A 633 38.99 12.14 -16.21
CA ASP A 633 37.60 11.68 -16.01
C ASP A 633 36.56 12.83 -15.99
N ALA A 634 36.76 13.86 -16.82
CA ALA A 634 36.00 15.12 -16.77
C ALA A 634 35.62 15.66 -18.17
N MET A 635 35.16 14.77 -19.05
CA MET A 635 34.73 15.10 -20.41
C MET A 635 33.37 15.82 -20.40
N PRO A 636 33.10 16.81 -21.28
CA PRO A 636 31.75 17.35 -21.44
C PRO A 636 30.73 16.24 -21.70
N TYR A 637 29.54 16.31 -21.08
CA TYR A 637 28.60 15.19 -21.06
C TYR A 637 28.22 14.69 -22.47
N ALA A 638 28.02 15.60 -23.42
CA ALA A 638 27.67 15.25 -24.81
C ALA A 638 28.78 14.44 -25.49
N ASP A 639 30.03 14.89 -25.33
CA ASP A 639 31.21 14.21 -25.88
C ASP A 639 31.39 12.84 -25.21
N TYR A 640 31.15 12.76 -23.89
CA TYR A 640 31.20 11.52 -23.14
C TYR A 640 30.17 10.50 -23.62
N VAL A 641 28.95 10.94 -23.93
CA VAL A 641 27.89 10.08 -24.48
C VAL A 641 28.33 9.52 -25.83
N GLU A 642 28.84 10.35 -26.75
CA GLU A 642 29.28 9.88 -28.06
C GLU A 642 30.51 8.96 -27.97
N TRP A 643 31.46 9.28 -27.10
CA TRP A 643 32.61 8.42 -26.82
C TRP A 643 32.19 7.05 -26.28
N GLN A 644 31.25 7.00 -25.32
CA GLN A 644 30.72 5.73 -24.80
C GLN A 644 29.97 4.93 -25.87
N LYS A 645 29.22 5.60 -26.75
CA LYS A 645 28.55 4.96 -27.88
C LYS A 645 29.54 4.35 -28.87
N GLU A 646 30.62 5.08 -29.20
CA GLU A 646 31.70 4.56 -30.04
C GLU A 646 32.37 3.34 -29.38
N PHE A 647 32.71 3.46 -28.10
CA PHE A 647 33.28 2.36 -27.31
C PHE A 647 32.40 1.11 -27.31
N LEU A 648 31.10 1.25 -27.05
CA LEU A 648 30.17 0.12 -27.07
C LEU A 648 30.02 -0.50 -28.46
N ARG A 649 30.07 0.30 -29.55
CA ARG A 649 30.07 -0.21 -30.93
C ARG A 649 31.33 -1.03 -31.21
N GLU A 650 32.49 -0.56 -30.80
CA GLU A 650 33.75 -1.31 -30.95
C GLU A 650 33.74 -2.59 -30.11
N CYS A 651 33.27 -2.55 -28.87
CA CYS A 651 33.05 -3.76 -28.07
C CYS A 651 32.13 -4.76 -28.79
N TRP A 652 31.07 -4.27 -29.44
CA TRP A 652 30.11 -5.12 -30.16
C TRP A 652 30.68 -5.75 -31.44
N ARG A 653 31.63 -5.08 -32.10
CA ARG A 653 32.37 -5.60 -33.27
C ARG A 653 33.34 -6.71 -32.88
N LEU A 654 34.02 -6.56 -31.75
CA LEU A 654 35.05 -7.50 -31.30
C LEU A 654 34.50 -8.84 -30.79
N ILE A 655 33.22 -8.91 -30.43
CA ILE A 655 32.59 -10.15 -29.98
C ILE A 655 31.94 -10.95 -31.13
N PRO A 656 32.01 -12.29 -31.10
CA PRO A 656 31.33 -13.14 -32.08
C PRO A 656 29.80 -13.13 -31.87
N GLU A 657 29.05 -13.78 -32.77
CA GLU A 657 27.58 -13.86 -32.70
C GLU A 657 27.03 -14.57 -31.46
N ASP A 658 27.87 -15.32 -30.76
CA ASP A 658 27.58 -15.95 -29.47
C ASP A 658 28.32 -15.30 -28.29
N GLY A 659 28.83 -14.07 -28.45
CA GLY A 659 29.52 -13.30 -27.41
C GLY A 659 28.66 -12.29 -26.64
N ALA A 660 29.24 -11.71 -25.59
CA ALA A 660 28.57 -10.74 -24.71
C ALA A 660 29.54 -9.71 -24.07
N ILE A 661 28.98 -8.56 -23.70
CA ILE A 661 29.64 -7.45 -23.00
C ILE A 661 29.01 -7.32 -21.62
N PHE A 662 29.84 -7.39 -20.59
CA PHE A 662 29.51 -7.10 -19.20
C PHE A 662 30.09 -5.72 -18.87
N TYR A 663 29.24 -4.72 -19.01
CA TYR A 663 29.57 -3.31 -18.93
C TYR A 663 29.19 -2.75 -17.56
N GLN A 664 30.18 -2.57 -16.70
CA GLN A 664 29.98 -2.12 -15.34
C GLN A 664 29.97 -0.58 -15.30
N HIS A 665 28.95 0.00 -14.65
CA HIS A 665 28.74 1.44 -14.62
C HIS A 665 27.92 1.89 -13.39
N LYS A 666 27.75 3.21 -13.25
CA LYS A 666 26.91 3.86 -12.25
C LYS A 666 25.75 4.65 -12.85
N ASN A 667 24.63 4.65 -12.15
CA ASN A 667 23.58 5.65 -12.33
C ASN A 667 24.04 6.96 -11.70
N ARG A 668 23.79 8.09 -12.39
CA ARG A 668 24.14 9.42 -11.90
C ARG A 668 22.88 10.25 -11.74
N VAL A 669 22.77 10.95 -10.60
CA VAL A 669 21.70 11.91 -10.36
C VAL A 669 22.31 13.30 -10.38
N GLN A 670 21.97 14.10 -11.38
CA GLN A 670 22.50 15.45 -11.53
C GLN A 670 21.33 16.43 -11.64
N LYS A 671 21.20 17.34 -10.66
CA LYS A 671 20.12 18.34 -10.59
C LYS A 671 18.71 17.73 -10.73
N GLY A 672 18.48 16.57 -10.10
CA GLY A 672 17.19 15.87 -10.15
C GLY A 672 16.94 15.04 -11.42
N VAL A 673 17.90 14.98 -12.35
CA VAL A 673 17.84 14.15 -13.55
C VAL A 673 18.66 12.87 -13.33
N LEU A 674 18.03 11.71 -13.48
CA LEU A 674 18.68 10.41 -13.49
C LEU A 674 19.26 10.19 -14.89
N ARG A 675 20.58 10.08 -14.95
CA ARG A 675 21.33 9.60 -16.12
C ARG A 675 21.70 8.15 -15.88
N THR A 676 21.25 7.28 -16.76
CA THR A 676 21.53 5.85 -16.64
C THR A 676 22.50 5.42 -17.74
N PRO A 677 23.22 4.31 -17.58
CA PRO A 677 23.98 3.71 -18.67
C PRO A 677 23.12 3.30 -19.87
N HIS A 678 21.78 3.26 -19.72
CA HIS A 678 20.88 3.06 -20.84
C HIS A 678 20.96 4.22 -21.86
N ASP A 679 21.18 5.45 -21.39
CA ASP A 679 21.32 6.64 -22.26
C ASP A 679 22.60 6.59 -23.12
N LEU A 680 23.59 5.80 -22.68
CA LEU A 680 24.88 5.59 -23.35
C LEU A 680 24.81 4.48 -24.40
N ASN A 681 23.72 3.69 -24.43
CA ASN A 681 23.59 2.54 -25.30
C ASN A 681 23.33 2.98 -26.77
N PRO A 682 24.20 2.63 -27.74
CA PRO A 682 24.02 3.01 -29.16
C PRO A 682 22.95 2.16 -29.89
N GLY A 683 22.01 1.57 -29.17
CA GLY A 683 20.98 0.66 -29.71
C GLY A 683 21.34 -0.83 -29.64
N LEU A 684 22.30 -1.21 -28.81
CA LEU A 684 22.67 -2.61 -28.62
C LEU A 684 21.57 -3.38 -27.87
N PRO A 685 21.34 -4.67 -28.19
CA PRO A 685 20.42 -5.54 -27.46
C PRO A 685 20.82 -5.70 -25.98
N LEU A 686 20.14 -4.96 -25.10
CA LEU A 686 20.28 -5.12 -23.65
C LEU A 686 19.62 -6.44 -23.23
N ARG A 687 20.41 -7.35 -22.67
CA ARG A 687 19.95 -8.62 -22.13
C ARG A 687 19.39 -8.46 -20.72
N GLN A 688 20.15 -7.82 -19.84
CA GLN A 688 19.81 -7.68 -18.43
C GLN A 688 20.70 -6.63 -17.77
N ILE A 689 20.25 -6.09 -16.63
CA ILE A 689 21.06 -5.32 -15.71
C ILE A 689 21.27 -6.15 -14.43
N ILE A 690 22.53 -6.35 -14.03
CA ILE A 690 22.93 -6.99 -12.78
C ILE A 690 23.23 -5.88 -11.75
N VAL A 691 22.91 -6.11 -10.48
CA VAL A 691 23.20 -5.24 -9.34
C VAL A 691 24.38 -5.83 -8.59
N TRP A 692 25.45 -5.05 -8.46
CA TRP A 692 26.55 -5.35 -7.56
C TRP A 692 26.33 -4.61 -6.24
N ASP A 693 25.95 -5.35 -5.19
CA ASP A 693 25.90 -4.89 -3.81
C ASP A 693 27.31 -4.83 -3.22
N ARG A 694 27.83 -3.62 -3.04
CA ARG A 694 29.16 -3.36 -2.48
C ARG A 694 29.16 -3.33 -0.95
N GLY A 695 28.00 -3.54 -0.32
CA GLY A 695 27.77 -3.64 1.12
C GLY A 695 28.07 -2.37 1.93
N SER A 696 28.71 -1.36 1.34
CA SER A 696 29.09 -0.11 1.99
C SER A 696 29.16 1.03 0.98
N GLY A 697 28.82 2.21 1.44
CA GLY A 697 28.86 3.45 0.68
C GLY A 697 29.02 4.64 1.62
N MET A 698 29.27 5.81 1.06
CA MET A 698 29.27 7.03 1.86
C MET A 698 27.89 7.65 1.83
N ASN A 699 27.39 8.05 3.01
CA ASN A 699 26.17 8.82 3.05
C ASN A 699 26.49 10.30 2.82
N PHE A 700 25.91 10.88 1.78
CA PHE A 700 26.15 12.28 1.41
C PHE A 700 25.02 13.21 1.89
N ASN A 701 23.90 12.67 2.35
CA ASN A 701 22.75 13.42 2.83
C ASN A 701 21.94 12.58 3.83
N SER A 702 21.49 13.17 4.93
CA SER A 702 20.63 12.48 5.89
C SER A 702 19.25 12.15 5.32
N ALA A 703 18.83 12.77 4.22
CA ALA A 703 17.50 12.61 3.61
C ALA A 703 17.40 11.50 2.55
N PHE A 704 18.39 10.60 2.43
CA PHE A 704 18.30 9.43 1.56
C PHE A 704 19.06 8.20 2.08
N ALA A 705 18.82 7.07 1.44
CA ALA A 705 19.49 5.83 1.79
C ALA A 705 20.92 5.80 1.23
N THR A 706 21.89 5.31 1.99
CA THR A 706 23.30 5.30 1.58
C THR A 706 23.49 4.53 0.27
N PRO A 707 24.03 5.15 -0.80
CA PRO A 707 24.26 4.47 -2.06
C PRO A 707 25.30 3.34 -1.92
N SER A 708 24.90 2.11 -2.14
CA SER A 708 25.72 0.91 -1.86
C SER A 708 25.86 -0.02 -3.07
N HIS A 709 25.18 0.27 -4.18
CA HIS A 709 25.22 -0.58 -5.37
C HIS A 709 25.83 0.08 -6.60
N GLU A 710 26.32 -0.76 -7.51
CA GLU A 710 26.66 -0.41 -8.89
C GLU A 710 25.92 -1.37 -9.84
N VAL A 711 25.90 -1.07 -11.13
CA VAL A 711 25.16 -1.86 -12.12
C VAL A 711 26.09 -2.43 -13.18
N ILE A 712 25.78 -3.63 -13.67
CA ILE A 712 26.48 -4.26 -14.81
C ILE A 712 25.45 -4.51 -15.89
N TYR A 713 25.56 -3.78 -16.99
CA TYR A 713 24.73 -3.96 -18.17
C TYR A 713 25.29 -5.13 -18.98
N VAL A 714 24.41 -6.07 -19.30
CA VAL A 714 24.75 -7.22 -20.13
C VAL A 714 24.21 -6.96 -21.53
N PHE A 715 25.08 -6.60 -22.47
CA PHE A 715 24.74 -6.57 -23.88
C PHE A 715 25.15 -7.91 -24.49
N ALA A 716 24.22 -8.63 -25.12
CA ALA A 716 24.51 -9.97 -25.60
C ALA A 716 23.92 -10.21 -26.98
N LYS A 717 24.72 -10.79 -27.86
CA LYS A 717 24.29 -11.19 -29.20
C LYS A 717 23.21 -12.28 -29.12
N PRO A 718 22.38 -12.45 -30.17
CA PRO A 718 21.24 -13.38 -30.12
C PRO A 718 21.61 -14.83 -29.80
N LYS A 719 22.80 -15.31 -30.24
CA LYS A 719 23.24 -16.69 -30.03
C LYS A 719 23.98 -16.91 -28.70
N PHE A 720 24.30 -15.86 -27.93
CA PHE A 720 24.99 -16.00 -26.64
C PHE A 720 24.18 -16.85 -25.65
N ARG A 721 24.84 -17.80 -24.99
CA ARG A 721 24.28 -18.72 -23.99
C ARG A 721 25.24 -18.85 -22.81
N PHE A 722 24.71 -18.86 -21.58
CA PHE A 722 25.48 -19.25 -20.40
C PHE A 722 25.74 -20.76 -20.39
N ARG A 723 26.64 -21.21 -19.51
CA ARG A 723 26.77 -22.63 -19.15
C ARG A 723 25.53 -23.11 -18.40
N ASP A 724 25.19 -24.38 -18.57
CA ASP A 724 24.06 -24.98 -17.86
C ASP A 724 24.30 -24.91 -16.34
N LYS A 725 23.23 -24.61 -15.60
CA LYS A 725 23.21 -24.54 -14.13
C LYS A 725 24.25 -23.57 -13.51
N HIS A 726 24.50 -22.42 -14.14
CA HIS A 726 25.43 -21.40 -13.61
C HIS A 726 25.02 -20.80 -12.24
N GLY A 727 23.76 -20.92 -11.81
CA GLY A 727 23.31 -20.56 -10.45
C GLY A 727 23.32 -19.06 -10.10
N LEU A 728 23.80 -18.19 -10.99
CA LEU A 728 23.95 -16.76 -10.71
C LEU A 728 22.63 -16.00 -10.62
N LYS A 729 22.59 -15.07 -9.67
CA LYS A 729 21.48 -14.16 -9.36
C LYS A 729 21.82 -12.76 -9.82
N ASP A 730 20.81 -11.99 -10.23
CA ASP A 730 20.98 -10.61 -10.69
C ASP A 730 21.37 -9.61 -9.59
N VAL A 731 21.40 -10.03 -8.32
CA VAL A 731 22.01 -9.27 -7.21
C VAL A 731 23.21 -10.06 -6.70
N ILE A 732 24.41 -9.49 -6.82
CA ILE A 732 25.67 -10.08 -6.38
C ILE A 732 26.22 -9.25 -5.23
N LYS A 733 26.35 -9.84 -4.05
CA LYS A 733 26.90 -9.18 -2.87
C LYS A 733 28.37 -9.52 -2.70
N LEU A 734 29.23 -8.53 -2.95
CA LEU A 734 30.68 -8.64 -2.81
C LEU A 734 31.25 -7.30 -2.36
N LEU A 735 32.00 -7.28 -1.26
CA LEU A 735 32.65 -6.06 -0.78
C LEU A 735 33.81 -5.65 -1.72
N PRO A 736 34.07 -4.36 -1.93
CA PRO A 736 35.23 -3.88 -2.69
C PRO A 736 36.57 -4.38 -2.13
N ASP A 737 37.58 -4.47 -2.99
CA ASP A 737 38.97 -4.68 -2.57
C ASP A 737 39.51 -3.39 -1.93
N ARG A 738 40.00 -3.48 -0.69
CA ARG A 738 40.46 -2.34 0.12
C ARG A 738 41.99 -2.24 0.20
N ASP A 739 42.71 -3.29 -0.18
CA ASP A 739 44.17 -3.41 -0.03
C ASP A 739 44.90 -3.29 -1.37
N ASN A 740 44.28 -2.59 -2.33
CA ASN A 740 44.85 -2.33 -3.65
C ASN A 740 45.44 -0.91 -3.77
N PRO A 741 46.61 -0.74 -4.40
CA PRO A 741 47.15 0.58 -4.72
C PRO A 741 46.24 1.37 -5.67
N HIS A 742 45.57 0.69 -6.61
CA HIS A 742 44.63 1.28 -7.56
C HIS A 742 43.46 1.95 -6.83
N PRO A 743 42.99 3.14 -7.25
CA PRO A 743 41.98 3.90 -6.50
C PRO A 743 40.57 3.29 -6.55
N ALA A 744 40.27 2.44 -7.53
CA ALA A 744 38.97 1.78 -7.70
C ALA A 744 39.11 0.34 -8.23
N PRO A 745 39.67 -0.60 -7.45
CA PRO A 745 39.85 -1.98 -7.89
C PRO A 745 38.52 -2.76 -7.88
N PHE A 746 38.28 -3.59 -8.90
CA PHE A 746 37.23 -4.61 -8.84
C PHE A 746 37.69 -5.78 -7.98
N PRO A 747 36.83 -6.33 -7.09
CA PRO A 747 37.14 -7.57 -6.41
C PRO A 747 37.22 -8.70 -7.44
N VAL A 748 38.30 -9.49 -7.44
CA VAL A 748 38.54 -10.56 -8.44
C VAL A 748 37.38 -11.54 -8.56
N GLU A 749 36.67 -11.79 -7.45
CA GLU A 749 35.54 -12.71 -7.43
C GLU A 749 34.37 -12.27 -8.33
N LEU A 750 34.16 -10.96 -8.51
CA LEU A 750 33.06 -10.45 -9.35
C LEU A 750 33.20 -10.84 -10.83
N PRO A 751 34.31 -10.51 -11.54
CA PRO A 751 34.53 -11.00 -12.90
C PRO A 751 34.71 -12.52 -12.93
N ARG A 752 35.25 -13.16 -11.88
CA ARG A 752 35.38 -14.64 -11.84
C ARG A 752 34.04 -15.34 -11.93
N MET A 753 33.06 -14.93 -11.12
CA MET A 753 31.69 -15.47 -11.16
C MET A 753 31.08 -15.32 -12.56
N ILE A 754 31.26 -14.15 -13.18
CA ILE A 754 30.77 -13.88 -14.55
C ILE A 754 31.43 -14.82 -15.55
N ILE A 755 32.77 -14.86 -15.59
CA ILE A 755 33.55 -15.66 -16.54
C ILE A 755 33.23 -17.14 -16.39
N ALA A 756 33.18 -17.66 -15.15
CA ALA A 756 32.88 -19.05 -14.83
C ALA A 756 31.51 -19.49 -15.38
N ALA A 757 30.52 -18.59 -15.42
CA ALA A 757 29.20 -18.86 -15.95
C ALA A 757 29.12 -18.90 -17.48
N THR A 758 30.16 -18.46 -18.20
CA THR A 758 30.18 -18.44 -19.67
C THR A 758 31.00 -19.58 -20.26
N LYS A 759 30.82 -19.83 -21.57
CA LYS A 759 31.67 -20.76 -22.35
C LYS A 759 32.88 -20.07 -22.98
N ALA A 760 33.14 -18.81 -22.61
CA ALA A 760 34.18 -17.98 -23.20
C ALA A 760 35.57 -18.63 -23.05
N LYS A 761 36.39 -18.52 -24.09
CA LYS A 761 37.80 -18.92 -24.07
C LYS A 761 38.71 -17.71 -23.92
N THR A 762 38.26 -16.54 -24.36
CA THR A 762 39.02 -15.29 -24.44
C THR A 762 38.21 -14.16 -23.82
N VAL A 763 38.82 -13.48 -22.85
CA VAL A 763 38.22 -12.37 -22.10
C VAL A 763 39.02 -11.11 -22.37
N LEU A 764 38.34 -10.03 -22.74
CA LEU A 764 38.94 -8.71 -22.90
C LEU A 764 38.50 -7.78 -21.78
N ASP A 765 39.44 -7.04 -21.21
CA ASP A 765 39.18 -5.86 -20.39
C ASP A 765 39.93 -4.65 -20.96
N PRO A 766 39.24 -3.76 -21.69
CA PRO A 766 39.84 -2.58 -22.30
C PRO A 766 40.20 -1.47 -21.30
N PHE A 767 39.92 -1.65 -20.00
CA PHE A 767 40.31 -0.75 -18.91
C PHE A 767 40.84 -1.58 -17.74
N CYS A 768 41.88 -2.38 -18.00
CA CYS A 768 42.24 -3.46 -17.09
C CYS A 768 42.78 -2.99 -15.73
N GLY A 769 43.32 -1.78 -15.62
CA GLY A 769 43.70 -1.13 -14.37
C GLY A 769 44.61 -2.01 -13.51
N SER A 770 44.09 -2.48 -12.38
CA SER A 770 44.83 -3.38 -11.49
C SER A 770 44.90 -4.83 -11.96
N GLY A 771 44.19 -5.22 -13.03
CA GLY A 771 44.26 -6.55 -13.62
C GLY A 771 43.32 -7.59 -13.02
N SER A 772 42.33 -7.17 -12.21
CA SER A 772 41.42 -8.10 -11.52
C SER A 772 40.67 -9.03 -12.48
N THR A 773 40.19 -8.53 -13.62
CA THR A 773 39.54 -9.33 -14.66
C THR A 773 40.49 -10.38 -15.25
N GLY A 774 41.75 -10.01 -15.46
CA GLY A 774 42.76 -10.93 -15.99
C GLY A 774 43.14 -12.04 -15.00
N VAL A 775 43.26 -11.72 -13.72
CA VAL A 775 43.46 -12.73 -12.67
C VAL A 775 42.29 -13.72 -12.66
N ALA A 776 41.06 -13.21 -12.70
CA ALA A 776 39.86 -14.05 -12.77
C ALA A 776 39.82 -14.94 -14.03
N ALA A 777 40.16 -14.39 -15.19
CA ALA A 777 40.22 -15.15 -16.44
C ALA A 777 41.22 -16.32 -16.35
N LEU A 778 42.44 -16.06 -15.86
CA LEU A 778 43.46 -17.10 -15.70
C LEU A 778 43.07 -18.16 -14.66
N MET A 779 42.39 -17.79 -13.56
CA MET A 779 41.88 -18.74 -12.57
C MET A 779 40.85 -19.71 -13.18
N GLU A 780 40.03 -19.23 -14.11
CA GLU A 780 39.04 -20.04 -14.83
C GLU A 780 39.61 -20.71 -16.10
N GLY A 781 40.94 -20.68 -16.29
CA GLY A 781 41.64 -21.30 -17.41
C GLY A 781 41.36 -20.63 -18.77
N ARG A 782 41.12 -19.31 -18.78
CA ARG A 782 40.78 -18.53 -19.98
C ARG A 782 41.95 -17.67 -20.43
N ARG A 783 41.98 -17.35 -21.72
CA ARG A 783 42.89 -16.34 -22.27
C ARG A 783 42.41 -14.95 -21.89
N PHE A 784 43.35 -14.06 -21.62
CA PHE A 784 43.07 -12.67 -21.24
C PHE A 784 43.79 -11.68 -22.14
N VAL A 785 43.08 -10.62 -22.54
CA VAL A 785 43.66 -9.43 -23.15
C VAL A 785 43.26 -8.24 -22.30
N GLY A 786 44.25 -7.48 -21.82
CA GLY A 786 44.02 -6.25 -21.05
C GLY A 786 44.61 -5.04 -21.76
N ILE A 787 43.87 -3.94 -21.81
CA ILE A 787 44.37 -2.65 -22.33
C ILE A 787 44.29 -1.63 -21.18
N ASP A 788 45.32 -0.81 -21.02
CA ASP A 788 45.27 0.36 -20.16
C ASP A 788 46.23 1.44 -20.68
N GLN A 789 45.82 2.70 -20.58
CA GLN A 789 46.66 3.83 -21.00
C GLN A 789 47.80 4.09 -20.00
N SER A 790 47.62 3.76 -18.71
CA SER A 790 48.65 3.95 -17.69
C SER A 790 49.68 2.82 -17.74
N ALA A 791 50.93 3.19 -18.00
CA ALA A 791 52.05 2.25 -18.00
C ALA A 791 52.23 1.59 -16.61
N ASP A 792 51.95 2.32 -15.53
CA ASP A 792 52.03 1.82 -14.15
C ASP A 792 50.97 0.75 -13.87
N TYR A 793 49.74 0.96 -14.34
CA TYR A 793 48.66 -0.02 -14.25
C TYR A 793 48.94 -1.25 -15.11
N CYS A 794 49.46 -1.09 -16.33
CA CYS A 794 49.93 -2.21 -17.14
C CYS A 794 51.02 -3.02 -16.42
N ALA A 795 52.01 -2.37 -15.80
CA ALA A 795 53.07 -3.03 -15.05
C ALA A 795 52.55 -3.75 -13.80
N MET A 796 51.58 -3.16 -13.09
CA MET A 796 50.89 -3.80 -11.97
C MET A 796 50.10 -5.03 -12.41
N THR A 797 49.34 -4.92 -13.52
CA THR A 797 48.59 -6.03 -14.10
C THR A 797 49.53 -7.18 -14.48
N LYS A 798 50.60 -6.90 -15.24
CA LYS A 798 51.61 -7.92 -15.63
C LYS A 798 52.15 -8.67 -14.41
N ARG A 799 52.54 -7.96 -13.34
CA ARG A 799 53.02 -8.57 -12.08
C ARG A 799 52.01 -9.50 -11.43
N ARG A 800 50.73 -9.13 -11.42
CA ARG A 800 49.66 -9.99 -10.84
C ARG A 800 49.37 -11.22 -11.70
N LEU A 801 49.48 -11.09 -13.02
CA LEU A 801 49.25 -12.21 -13.95
C LEU A 801 50.40 -13.22 -13.94
N THR A 802 51.63 -12.81 -13.66
CA THR A 802 52.81 -13.70 -13.59
C THR A 802 52.96 -14.46 -12.26
N ALA A 803 52.23 -14.08 -11.21
CA ALA A 803 52.24 -14.82 -9.93
C ALA A 803 51.76 -16.27 -10.13
N THR A 804 52.30 -17.25 -9.39
CA THR A 804 51.94 -18.67 -9.55
C THR A 804 50.44 -18.92 -9.27
N PRO A 805 49.83 -19.99 -9.82
CA PRO A 805 48.43 -20.33 -9.53
C PRO A 805 48.11 -20.39 -8.03
N MET A 806 49.04 -20.91 -7.22
CA MET A 806 48.94 -21.01 -5.76
C MET A 806 48.99 -19.63 -5.08
N GLU A 807 49.86 -18.73 -5.52
CA GLU A 807 49.93 -17.35 -5.01
C GLU A 807 48.70 -16.52 -5.39
N ARG A 808 48.13 -16.75 -6.59
CA ARG A 808 46.87 -16.12 -7.04
C ARG A 808 45.68 -16.59 -6.19
N ALA A 809 45.57 -17.89 -5.93
CA ALA A 809 44.53 -18.46 -5.08
C ALA A 809 44.69 -18.04 -3.61
N ALA A 810 45.91 -18.04 -3.06
CA ALA A 810 46.19 -17.66 -1.68
C ALA A 810 45.89 -16.18 -1.39
N ARG A 811 46.24 -15.25 -2.30
CA ARG A 811 45.89 -13.83 -2.16
C ARG A 811 44.38 -13.60 -2.26
N SER A 812 43.69 -14.31 -3.16
CA SER A 812 42.23 -14.25 -3.25
C SER A 812 41.51 -14.85 -2.03
N LEU A 813 42.08 -15.90 -1.41
CA LEU A 813 41.52 -16.53 -0.20
C LEU A 813 41.79 -15.71 1.06
N ALA A 814 42.91 -14.98 1.14
CA ALA A 814 43.19 -14.03 2.20
C ALA A 814 42.21 -12.82 2.17
N ASP A 815 41.83 -12.39 0.97
CA ASP A 815 40.75 -11.41 0.77
C ASP A 815 39.39 -11.93 1.26
N ILE A 816 39.14 -13.25 1.21
CA ILE A 816 37.89 -13.87 1.68
C ILE A 816 37.92 -14.13 3.20
N HIS A 817 39.02 -14.67 3.74
CA HIS A 817 39.13 -15.01 5.17
C HIS A 817 39.17 -13.80 6.10
N SER A 818 39.72 -12.66 5.66
CA SER A 818 39.66 -11.41 6.43
C SER A 818 38.25 -10.82 6.58
N ARG A 819 37.23 -11.44 5.94
CA ARG A 819 35.85 -10.94 5.85
C ARG A 819 34.81 -11.82 6.55
N PHE A 820 35.21 -12.91 7.19
CA PHE A 820 34.30 -13.88 7.83
C PHE A 820 34.63 -14.24 9.29
N GLU A 821 35.53 -13.53 9.99
CA GLU A 821 35.55 -13.70 11.45
C GLU A 821 34.28 -13.11 12.09
N PRO A 822 33.46 -13.90 12.80
CA PRO A 822 32.50 -13.35 13.73
C PRO A 822 33.29 -12.76 14.91
N ALA A 823 33.28 -11.44 15.04
CA ALA A 823 33.70 -10.82 16.29
C ALA A 823 32.77 -11.34 17.41
N ASN A 824 33.39 -11.96 18.42
CA ASN A 824 32.86 -12.42 19.71
C ASN A 824 32.12 -13.77 19.78
N LEU A 825 32.91 -14.84 19.88
CA LEU A 825 32.70 -15.90 20.87
C LEU A 825 33.54 -15.57 22.12
N ALA A 826 33.07 -14.64 22.96
CA ALA A 826 33.55 -14.43 24.33
C ALA A 826 32.66 -13.39 25.05
N ALA A 827 31.49 -13.82 25.52
CA ALA A 827 30.77 -13.36 26.72
C ALA A 827 29.44 -14.11 26.81
#